data_AF-M0MNV3-F1
#
_entry.id   AF-M0MNV3-F1
#
_cell.length_a   1.000
_cell.length_b   1.000
_cell.length_c   1.000
_cell.angle_alpha   90.00
_cell.angle_beta   90.00
_cell.angle_gamma   90.00
#
_symmetry.space_group_name_H-M   'P 1'
#
loop_
_entity.id
_entity.type
_entity.pdbx_description
1 polymer ?
#
loop_
_entity_poly.entity_id
_entity_poly.type
_entity_poly.pdbx_seq_one_letter_code
_entity_poly.pdbx_strand_id
1 'polypeptide(L)'
;MTSPNRSAATSSRRRFLSLTAVGTFAGVGGLAGAEAQSQPEVIRLGGEVAGWQGRAPEPITGETNPTLDLEPETDYRVVWENLDGIGHNFALLDSEENVLERTEVMSEEGDTQSFEFTAREEMAEYVCEPHITSMQGSISFGGGAGEGTTRTTSEDDDSESFIPTGATVRVETVADGDLAAPLDFEIAAEQRDRQFVVDRAGQVYVNEPDGLREEPFVDVSDRLAEITGEMGLLGLAFHPDFDENRRFYLRYSAPRREDTPENFDHTEVLSAFRASEDLERGLPDSERTLLEIPSPYDTHNSGAITFGPDGYLYVGMGDGGGGHDRGIGHVADWYERFDGGSGPDVAGNGQDVTENLLGSILRIDVDGEEGDTPYAIPDDNPLVGEDGFDEQYAWGFRNPWRMGFSNGRLFVADVGQKGFEEVSVVESGGNYGWNVREGTHCFEPGPEGSKTPPEECPERTPPDVRGGEPLIDPVIEYPHSYEDRGVGSAVIGGYVYENDTIGSLEGKYVFGDYRKPVETDEPTGSLFAATPTDDGLWDLEELVVENTESGLLGSFVLAFGRDDAGDLYVLTTDDPGAENESGAVHRIRQSATSTQAPTTTTNTTNTPSEATGVNTSGGTSTMAVQTPRRTSAATTTTDAIATNTTSSETSDPGTDRTSTTAAGANTAEATAGTSGSSGPGFGVLAGLAGLAGVAVHRLMGRDDT
;
A
#
# COMPACT_ATOMS: atom_id res chain seq x y z
N MET A 1 36.88 44.00 43.54
CA MET A 1 35.93 44.75 44.39
C MET A 1 34.53 44.52 43.82
N THR A 2 33.59 44.22 44.72
CA THR A 2 32.11 44.20 44.59
C THR A 2 31.44 43.20 43.63
N SER A 3 30.91 42.11 44.23
CA SER A 3 29.68 41.35 43.87
C SER A 3 28.41 42.19 44.21
N PRO A 4 27.12 41.84 43.85
CA PRO A 4 26.54 40.47 43.92
C PRO A 4 25.36 40.09 42.96
N ASN A 5 25.02 38.77 42.98
CA ASN A 5 23.71 38.09 42.89
C ASN A 5 22.60 38.50 41.89
N ARG A 6 22.08 37.51 41.14
CA ARG A 6 20.93 36.66 41.54
C ARG A 6 20.74 35.49 40.55
N SER A 7 20.88 34.26 41.04
CA SER A 7 20.32 33.06 40.44
C SER A 7 19.16 32.61 41.34
N ALA A 8 17.99 32.35 40.75
CA ALA A 8 16.87 31.72 41.41
C ALA A 8 16.65 30.37 40.72
N ALA A 9 16.88 29.31 41.46
CA ALA A 9 16.55 27.95 41.09
C ALA A 9 15.06 27.68 41.36
N THR A 10 14.43 26.90 40.49
CA THR A 10 13.32 26.01 40.88
C THR A 10 13.73 24.62 40.40
N SER A 11 13.73 23.69 41.34
CA SER A 11 14.28 22.33 41.22
C SER A 11 13.11 21.36 41.07
N SER A 12 13.03 20.62 39.95
CA SER A 12 12.34 19.33 39.93
C SER A 12 13.40 18.23 40.09
N ARG A 13 13.22 17.37 41.10
CA ARG A 13 14.11 16.25 41.41
C ARG A 13 13.63 15.02 40.66
N ARG A 14 14.30 14.62 39.57
CA ARG A 14 14.13 13.27 38.99
C ARG A 14 14.93 12.26 39.82
N ARG A 15 14.28 11.21 40.30
CA ARG A 15 14.91 10.01 40.87
C ARG A 15 14.50 8.81 40.04
N PHE A 16 15.41 8.34 39.18
CA PHE A 16 15.29 7.04 38.54
C PHE A 16 15.85 5.97 39.47
N LEU A 17 15.09 4.89 39.67
CA LEU A 17 15.47 3.72 40.47
C LEU A 17 15.30 2.48 39.60
N SER A 18 16.40 2.01 39.00
CA SER A 18 16.48 0.65 38.45
C SER A 18 16.62 -0.32 39.63
N LEU A 19 15.70 -1.27 39.77
CA LEU A 19 15.69 -2.26 40.85
C LEU A 19 15.76 -3.67 40.27
N THR A 20 16.94 -4.29 40.38
CA THR A 20 17.12 -5.74 40.18
C THR A 20 16.73 -6.46 41.47
N ALA A 21 15.66 -7.27 41.48
CA ALA A 21 15.19 -7.94 42.70
C ALA A 21 15.44 -9.47 42.70
N VAL A 22 16.23 -9.94 43.66
CA VAL A 22 16.34 -11.34 44.09
C VAL A 22 15.95 -11.44 45.58
N GLY A 23 14.99 -12.30 45.93
CA GLY A 23 14.92 -12.96 47.24
C GLY A 23 13.79 -12.60 48.23
N THR A 24 12.88 -13.56 48.43
CA THR A 24 12.08 -13.94 49.64
C THR A 24 11.80 -12.94 50.77
N PHE A 25 10.51 -12.79 51.12
CA PHE A 25 10.06 -12.13 52.35
C PHE A 25 9.51 -13.09 53.40
N ALA A 26 9.96 -12.90 54.65
CA ALA A 26 9.32 -13.38 55.86
C ALA A 26 9.19 -12.23 56.88
N GLY A 27 7.96 -11.94 57.31
CA GLY A 27 7.59 -11.70 58.71
C GLY A 27 7.85 -10.36 59.42
N VAL A 28 6.73 -9.61 59.59
CA VAL A 28 6.22 -8.93 60.81
C VAL A 28 6.88 -7.63 61.34
N GLY A 29 6.10 -6.52 61.30
CA GLY A 29 5.67 -5.80 62.50
C GLY A 29 6.09 -4.32 62.71
N GLY A 30 5.10 -3.40 62.68
CA GLY A 30 4.96 -2.38 63.75
C GLY A 30 5.09 -0.87 63.43
N LEU A 31 3.93 -0.24 63.12
CA LEU A 31 3.39 1.04 63.64
C LEU A 31 4.10 2.41 63.46
N ALA A 32 3.42 3.23 62.63
CA ALA A 32 2.79 4.53 62.93
C ALA A 32 3.57 5.85 62.77
N GLY A 33 3.10 6.66 61.79
CA GLY A 33 2.65 8.04 62.06
C GLY A 33 3.48 9.19 61.49
N ALA A 34 3.39 9.42 60.17
CA ALA A 34 3.61 10.73 59.55
C ALA A 34 2.79 10.77 58.25
N GLU A 35 2.11 11.89 58.02
CA GLU A 35 1.34 12.30 56.82
C GLU A 35 1.04 11.18 55.81
N ALA A 36 -0.22 10.76 55.70
CA ALA A 36 -0.65 9.85 54.65
C ALA A 36 -0.52 10.56 53.29
N GLN A 37 0.70 10.63 52.76
CA GLN A 37 0.94 10.60 51.33
C GLN A 37 0.30 9.29 50.87
N SER A 38 -0.81 9.38 50.17
CA SER A 38 -1.37 8.24 49.44
C SER A 38 -0.21 7.61 48.68
N GLN A 39 0.10 6.35 48.98
CA GLN A 39 1.05 5.61 48.15
C GLN A 39 0.44 5.57 46.74
N PRO A 40 1.23 5.81 45.69
CA PRO A 40 0.67 5.82 44.35
C PRO A 40 0.03 4.47 44.03
N GLU A 41 -1.14 4.50 43.42
CA GLU A 41 -1.82 3.27 42.99
C GLU A 41 -0.98 2.59 41.90
N VAL A 42 -0.79 1.28 42.02
CA VAL A 42 0.17 0.58 41.16
C VAL A 42 -0.55 -0.10 40.01
N ILE A 43 -0.23 0.34 38.79
CA ILE A 43 -0.62 -0.30 37.53
C ILE A 43 0.54 -1.20 37.10
N ARG A 44 0.25 -2.44 36.70
CA ARG A 44 1.23 -3.40 36.22
C ARG A 44 0.86 -3.86 34.82
N LEU A 45 1.82 -3.73 33.92
CA LEU A 45 1.72 -4.16 32.54
C LEU A 45 2.87 -5.11 32.21
N GLY A 46 2.71 -5.90 31.15
CA GLY A 46 3.83 -6.49 30.41
C GLY A 46 3.84 -5.90 29.00
N GLY A 47 5.01 -5.54 28.49
CA GLY A 47 5.16 -5.06 27.13
C GLY A 47 5.68 -6.17 26.24
N GLU A 48 4.92 -6.50 25.20
CA GLU A 48 5.35 -7.29 24.05
C GLU A 48 4.76 -6.67 22.79
N VAL A 49 5.36 -6.93 21.62
CA VAL A 49 4.92 -6.34 20.34
C VAL A 49 3.43 -6.56 20.07
N ALA A 50 2.82 -7.64 20.56
CA ALA A 50 1.39 -7.90 20.43
C ALA A 50 0.48 -6.94 21.23
N GLY A 51 1.02 -6.19 22.19
CA GLY A 51 0.29 -5.19 22.97
C GLY A 51 0.74 -5.08 24.43
N TRP A 52 0.21 -4.09 25.14
CA TRP A 52 0.36 -3.99 26.59
C TRP A 52 -0.51 -5.02 27.29
N GLN A 53 0.10 -6.02 27.92
CA GLN A 53 -0.60 -7.04 28.68
C GLN A 53 -0.93 -6.55 30.09
N GLY A 54 -2.20 -6.33 30.38
CA GLY A 54 -2.65 -5.94 31.70
C GLY A 54 -2.39 -7.04 32.73
N ARG A 55 -1.74 -6.69 33.84
CA ARG A 55 -1.38 -7.64 34.92
C ARG A 55 -1.97 -7.27 36.27
N ALA A 56 -2.06 -5.98 36.59
CA ALA A 56 -2.76 -5.48 37.78
C ALA A 56 -3.12 -4.00 37.61
N PRO A 57 -4.22 -3.49 38.18
CA PRO A 57 -5.16 -4.16 39.09
C PRO A 57 -6.03 -5.23 38.40
N GLU A 58 -6.82 -5.99 39.18
CA GLU A 58 -7.66 -7.10 38.70
C GLU A 58 -8.54 -6.76 37.47
N PRO A 59 -9.13 -5.56 37.34
CA PRO A 59 -9.96 -5.22 36.18
C PRO A 59 -9.23 -5.30 34.84
N ILE A 60 -7.92 -5.03 34.81
CA ILE A 60 -7.14 -5.05 33.56
C ILE A 60 -6.40 -6.38 33.36
N THR A 61 -6.45 -7.30 34.32
CA THR A 61 -5.63 -8.51 34.27
C THR A 61 -6.07 -9.43 33.11
N GLY A 62 -5.15 -9.70 32.18
CA GLY A 62 -5.39 -10.58 31.03
C GLY A 62 -5.99 -9.88 29.81
N GLU A 63 -6.20 -8.56 29.89
CA GLU A 63 -6.57 -7.74 28.74
C GLU A 63 -5.32 -7.28 27.99
N THR A 64 -5.41 -7.23 26.66
CA THR A 64 -4.39 -6.61 25.80
C THR A 64 -4.81 -5.17 25.52
N ASN A 65 -3.88 -4.23 25.71
CA ASN A 65 -4.11 -2.78 25.62
C ASN A 65 -5.29 -2.28 26.49
N PRO A 66 -5.33 -2.63 27.79
CA PRO A 66 -6.45 -2.30 28.64
C PRO A 66 -6.71 -0.80 28.72
N THR A 67 -7.98 -0.40 28.87
CA THR A 67 -8.26 0.99 29.26
C THR A 67 -7.82 1.21 30.71
N LEU A 68 -7.04 2.26 30.96
CA LEU A 68 -6.68 2.67 32.31
C LEU A 68 -7.72 3.66 32.85
N ASP A 69 -8.63 3.16 33.68
CA ASP A 69 -9.57 4.00 34.44
C ASP A 69 -8.83 4.71 35.58
N LEU A 70 -8.58 6.01 35.42
CA LEU A 70 -7.87 6.84 36.38
C LEU A 70 -8.79 7.81 37.12
N GLU A 71 -8.48 8.09 38.38
CA GLU A 71 -9.11 9.17 39.14
C GLU A 71 -8.30 10.47 38.98
N PRO A 72 -8.92 11.61 38.60
CA PRO A 72 -8.21 12.88 38.48
C PRO A 72 -7.53 13.29 39.79
N GLU A 73 -6.34 13.87 39.69
CA GLU A 73 -5.49 14.30 40.82
C GLU A 73 -4.96 13.16 41.71
N THR A 74 -5.16 11.88 41.33
CA THR A 74 -4.58 10.73 42.02
C THR A 74 -3.19 10.39 41.48
N ASP A 75 -2.25 10.09 42.38
CA ASP A 75 -0.91 9.64 42.01
C ASP A 75 -0.93 8.14 41.66
N TYR A 76 -0.40 7.79 40.49
CA TYR A 76 -0.24 6.42 40.00
C TYR A 76 1.23 6.09 39.81
N ARG A 77 1.54 4.79 39.88
CA ARG A 77 2.82 4.21 39.48
C ARG A 77 2.58 3.10 38.48
N VAL A 78 2.99 3.31 37.24
CA VAL A 78 3.08 2.23 36.26
C VAL A 78 4.37 1.45 36.50
N VAL A 79 4.27 0.13 36.52
CA VAL A 79 5.39 -0.81 36.55
C VAL A 79 5.19 -1.76 35.39
N TRP A 80 6.11 -1.78 34.44
CA TRP A 80 6.01 -2.67 33.29
C TRP A 80 7.25 -3.54 33.14
N GLU A 81 7.05 -4.75 32.60
CA GLU A 81 8.08 -5.75 32.33
C GLU A 81 8.16 -5.96 30.81
N ASN A 82 9.35 -5.94 30.24
CA ASN A 82 9.55 -6.36 28.86
C ASN A 82 9.41 -7.89 28.75
N LEU A 83 8.49 -8.39 27.93
CA LEU A 83 8.17 -9.82 27.86
C LEU A 83 8.79 -10.55 26.66
N ASP A 84 9.31 -9.81 25.67
CA ASP A 84 9.78 -10.38 24.40
C ASP A 84 11.23 -10.01 24.06
N GLY A 85 11.86 -9.14 24.84
CA GLY A 85 13.23 -8.66 24.63
C GLY A 85 13.37 -7.65 23.50
N ILE A 86 12.27 -7.16 22.93
CA ILE A 86 12.28 -6.11 21.88
C ILE A 86 12.29 -4.72 22.54
N GLY A 87 12.80 -3.70 21.85
CA GLY A 87 12.90 -2.35 22.39
C GLY A 87 11.53 -1.71 22.67
N HIS A 88 11.18 -1.56 23.95
CA HIS A 88 9.91 -0.97 24.38
C HIS A 88 10.11 0.23 25.30
N ASN A 89 9.21 1.21 25.25
CA ASN A 89 9.06 2.22 26.29
C ASN A 89 7.58 2.45 26.59
N PHE A 90 7.27 3.10 27.70
CA PHE A 90 5.91 3.50 28.07
C PHE A 90 5.83 5.03 28.04
N ALA A 91 4.91 5.59 27.27
CA ALA A 91 4.67 7.03 27.19
C ALA A 91 3.19 7.36 27.44
N LEU A 92 2.93 8.45 28.17
CA LEU A 92 1.60 9.04 28.38
C LEU A 92 1.43 10.23 27.46
N LEU A 93 0.31 10.25 26.73
CA LEU A 93 0.00 11.27 25.74
C LEU A 93 -1.27 12.03 26.15
N ASP A 94 -1.38 13.29 25.75
CA ASP A 94 -2.66 14.00 25.78
C ASP A 94 -3.50 13.71 24.53
N SER A 95 -4.72 14.26 24.47
CA SER A 95 -5.60 14.11 23.31
C SER A 95 -5.08 14.75 22.02
N GLU A 96 -3.99 15.50 22.09
CA GLU A 96 -3.29 16.10 20.95
C GLU A 96 -1.97 15.34 20.66
N GLU A 97 -1.81 14.14 21.24
CA GLU A 97 -0.63 13.26 21.13
C GLU A 97 0.69 13.88 21.61
N ASN A 98 0.65 14.98 22.36
CA ASN A 98 1.86 15.50 22.99
C ASN A 98 2.30 14.52 24.07
N VAL A 99 3.56 14.09 23.99
CA VAL A 99 4.13 13.25 25.04
C VAL A 99 4.25 14.05 26.33
N LEU A 100 3.35 13.74 27.28
CA LEU A 100 3.34 14.34 28.60
C LEU A 100 4.53 13.82 29.41
N GLU A 101 4.67 12.49 29.46
CA GLU A 101 5.67 11.80 30.27
C GLU A 101 6.06 10.46 29.60
N ARG A 102 7.32 10.00 29.74
CA ARG A 102 7.78 8.74 29.13
C ARG A 102 8.90 8.05 29.91
N THR A 103 9.02 6.73 29.73
CA THR A 103 10.18 5.92 30.17
C THR A 103 11.28 5.87 29.11
N GLU A 104 12.47 5.40 29.50
CA GLU A 104 13.53 5.07 28.53
C GLU A 104 13.15 3.78 27.77
N VAL A 105 13.79 3.52 26.63
CA VAL A 105 13.61 2.26 25.88
C VAL A 105 14.42 1.15 26.56
N MET A 106 13.79 -0.02 26.76
CA MET A 106 14.42 -1.25 27.27
C MET A 106 14.30 -2.38 26.26
N SER A 107 15.40 -3.09 26.03
CA SER A 107 15.50 -4.17 25.03
C SER A 107 16.04 -5.48 25.62
N GLU A 108 15.84 -5.71 26.92
CA GLU A 108 16.18 -6.98 27.57
C GLU A 108 14.90 -7.64 28.10
N GLU A 109 14.69 -8.92 27.79
CA GLU A 109 13.54 -9.70 28.25
C GLU A 109 13.57 -9.89 29.79
N GLY A 110 12.42 -9.74 30.44
CA GLY A 110 12.24 -9.83 31.89
C GLY A 110 12.67 -8.57 32.65
N ASP A 111 13.17 -7.57 31.93
CA ASP A 111 13.69 -6.35 32.48
C ASP A 111 12.50 -5.40 32.79
N THR A 112 12.55 -4.67 33.92
CA THR A 112 11.40 -3.85 34.38
C THR A 112 11.72 -2.37 34.53
N GLN A 113 10.78 -1.52 34.12
CA GLN A 113 10.80 -0.09 34.41
C GLN A 113 9.58 0.33 35.24
N SER A 114 9.72 1.40 36.00
CA SER A 114 8.60 2.01 36.67
C SER A 114 8.68 3.53 36.67
N PHE A 115 7.50 4.13 36.65
CA PHE A 115 7.33 5.57 36.50
C PHE A 115 6.11 6.03 37.31
N GLU A 116 6.24 7.15 38.01
CA GLU A 116 5.19 7.72 38.85
C GLU A 116 4.67 9.02 38.21
N PHE A 117 3.35 9.15 38.12
CA PHE A 117 2.69 10.32 37.55
C PHE A 117 1.42 10.66 38.34
N THR A 118 1.01 11.93 38.29
CA THR A 118 -0.30 12.36 38.81
C THR A 118 -1.27 12.39 37.65
N ALA A 119 -2.41 11.69 37.75
CA ALA A 119 -3.38 11.63 36.67
C ALA A 119 -4.04 13.00 36.44
N ARG A 120 -4.03 13.46 35.19
CA ARG A 120 -4.59 14.74 34.75
C ARG A 120 -5.57 14.48 33.63
N GLU A 121 -6.69 15.18 33.60
CA GLU A 121 -7.75 14.99 32.59
C GLU A 121 -7.27 15.23 31.14
N GLU A 122 -6.11 15.86 30.96
CA GLU A 122 -5.45 15.99 29.65
C GLU A 122 -4.89 14.66 29.12
N MET A 123 -4.57 13.69 30.00
CA MET A 123 -4.05 12.37 29.61
C MET A 123 -5.13 11.58 28.88
N ALA A 124 -4.88 11.21 27.64
CA ALA A 124 -5.85 10.49 26.83
C ALA A 124 -5.44 9.04 26.61
N GLU A 125 -4.14 8.77 26.49
CA GLU A 125 -3.64 7.47 26.04
C GLU A 125 -2.27 7.14 26.62
N TYR A 126 -1.91 5.87 26.51
CA TYR A 126 -0.56 5.40 26.76
C TYR A 126 -0.08 4.49 25.62
N VAL A 127 1.19 4.63 25.23
CA VAL A 127 1.75 3.94 24.06
C VAL A 127 3.14 3.38 24.32
N CYS A 128 3.54 2.44 23.48
CA CYS A 128 4.94 2.17 23.17
C CYS A 128 5.31 2.95 21.91
N GLU A 129 6.20 3.94 22.00
CA GLU A 129 6.54 4.77 20.83
C GLU A 129 7.15 3.93 19.68
N PRO A 130 8.00 2.91 19.93
CA PRO A 130 8.47 1.99 18.88
C PRO A 130 7.41 1.11 18.23
N HIS A 131 6.30 0.81 18.91
CA HIS A 131 5.26 -0.14 18.45
C HIS A 131 3.86 0.45 18.62
N ILE A 132 3.68 1.70 18.19
CA ILE A 132 2.46 2.47 18.47
C ILE A 132 1.20 1.84 17.85
N THR A 133 1.36 1.08 16.77
CA THR A 133 0.26 0.40 16.06
C THR A 133 -0.36 -0.75 16.84
N SER A 134 0.39 -1.37 17.75
CA SER A 134 -0.05 -2.57 18.46
C SER A 134 0.00 -2.43 19.98
N MET A 135 0.81 -1.52 20.52
CA MET A 135 0.99 -1.32 21.96
C MET A 135 0.49 0.06 22.40
N GLN A 136 -0.82 0.29 22.25
CA GLN A 136 -1.51 1.53 22.61
C GLN A 136 -2.80 1.21 23.35
N GLY A 137 -3.03 1.87 24.50
CA GLY A 137 -4.29 1.77 25.23
C GLY A 137 -4.83 3.13 25.67
N SER A 138 -6.13 3.20 25.91
CA SER A 138 -6.83 4.43 26.29
C SER A 138 -6.77 4.71 27.80
N ILE A 139 -6.91 5.98 28.16
CA ILE A 139 -7.06 6.46 29.54
C ILE A 139 -8.45 7.10 29.67
N SER A 140 -9.19 6.70 30.71
CA SER A 140 -10.52 7.20 31.00
C SER A 140 -10.57 7.86 32.39
N PHE A 141 -11.33 8.94 32.50
CA PHE A 141 -11.58 9.65 33.76
C PHE A 141 -13.08 9.61 34.10
N GLY A 142 -13.48 8.71 35.00
CA GLY A 142 -14.89 8.60 35.39
C GLY A 142 -15.21 7.33 36.16
N GLY A 143 -15.37 7.45 37.49
CA GLY A 143 -15.79 6.35 38.35
C GLY A 143 -17.22 5.88 38.05
N GLY A 144 -17.32 4.77 37.33
CA GLY A 144 -18.55 4.04 37.13
C GLY A 144 -18.25 2.67 36.55
N ALA A 145 -18.40 1.63 37.37
CA ALA A 145 -18.50 0.26 36.88
C ALA A 145 -19.62 0.20 35.84
N GLY A 146 -19.26 0.35 34.57
CA GLY A 146 -20.08 0.02 33.42
C GLY A 146 -20.34 -1.48 33.49
N GLU A 147 -21.61 -1.85 33.35
CA GLU A 147 -22.09 -3.21 33.45
C GLU A 147 -21.18 -4.17 32.68
N GLY A 148 -20.58 -5.11 33.43
CA GLY A 148 -19.98 -6.29 32.85
C GLY A 148 -21.04 -6.97 31.99
N THR A 149 -20.94 -6.75 30.69
CA THR A 149 -21.67 -7.52 29.71
C THR A 149 -21.08 -8.91 29.82
N THR A 150 -21.77 -9.75 30.59
CA THR A 150 -21.53 -11.19 30.56
C THR A 150 -21.92 -11.61 29.15
N ARG A 151 -20.97 -11.55 28.20
CA ARG A 151 -21.12 -12.15 26.87
C ARG A 151 -21.14 -13.65 27.12
N THR A 152 -22.34 -14.11 27.46
CA THR A 152 -22.70 -15.51 27.29
C THR A 152 -22.46 -15.76 25.82
N THR A 153 -21.54 -16.67 25.51
CA THR A 153 -21.34 -17.22 24.18
C THR A 153 -22.65 -17.88 23.74
N SER A 154 -23.58 -17.10 23.22
CA SER A 154 -24.60 -17.56 22.31
C SER A 154 -24.00 -17.48 20.92
N GLU A 155 -23.59 -18.64 20.43
CA GLU A 155 -23.59 -18.97 19.01
C GLU A 155 -24.93 -18.47 18.43
N ASP A 156 -24.88 -17.41 17.63
CA ASP A 156 -25.88 -16.89 16.67
C ASP A 156 -25.60 -15.36 16.52
N ASP A 157 -24.56 -15.02 15.76
CA ASP A 157 -24.26 -13.65 15.33
C ASP A 157 -24.99 -13.39 14.00
N ASP A 158 -26.24 -12.92 14.10
CA ASP A 158 -27.09 -12.51 12.97
C ASP A 158 -26.78 -11.08 12.48
N SER A 159 -25.59 -10.53 12.77
CA SER A 159 -25.18 -9.24 12.22
C SER A 159 -24.66 -9.39 10.79
N GLU A 160 -25.26 -8.67 9.84
CA GLU A 160 -24.88 -8.75 8.43
C GLU A 160 -23.43 -8.27 8.24
N SER A 161 -22.64 -9.01 7.45
CA SER A 161 -21.32 -8.56 6.99
C SER A 161 -21.48 -7.31 6.10
N PHE A 162 -20.54 -6.36 6.14
CA PHE A 162 -20.54 -5.22 5.22
C PHE A 162 -20.52 -5.68 3.77
N ILE A 163 -19.63 -6.63 3.46
CA ILE A 163 -19.54 -7.26 2.14
C ILE A 163 -20.33 -8.58 2.18
N PRO A 164 -21.37 -8.75 1.35
CA PRO A 164 -22.12 -9.99 1.29
C PRO A 164 -21.25 -11.13 0.75
N THR A 165 -21.48 -12.35 1.24
CA THR A 165 -20.80 -13.54 0.74
C THR A 165 -21.17 -13.84 -0.73
N GLY A 166 -20.15 -14.02 -1.56
CA GLY A 166 -20.24 -14.28 -2.99
C GLY A 166 -19.95 -15.72 -3.39
N ALA A 167 -19.33 -15.90 -4.56
CA ALA A 167 -19.04 -17.21 -5.11
C ALA A 167 -17.99 -17.99 -4.28
N THR A 168 -18.13 -19.32 -4.27
CA THR A 168 -17.13 -20.22 -3.71
C THR A 168 -16.14 -20.67 -4.79
N VAL A 169 -14.85 -20.48 -4.51
CA VAL A 169 -13.72 -20.87 -5.35
C VAL A 169 -12.80 -21.82 -4.58
N ARG A 170 -11.83 -22.41 -5.27
CA ARG A 170 -10.67 -23.04 -4.65
C ARG A 170 -9.41 -22.44 -5.24
N VAL A 171 -8.31 -22.47 -4.50
CA VAL A 171 -6.99 -22.07 -5.01
C VAL A 171 -6.09 -23.28 -5.20
N GLU A 172 -5.27 -23.25 -6.25
CA GLU A 172 -4.31 -24.29 -6.61
C GLU A 172 -2.92 -23.67 -6.70
N THR A 173 -2.02 -24.02 -5.78
CA THR A 173 -0.63 -23.56 -5.82
C THR A 173 0.05 -24.07 -7.08
N VAL A 174 0.61 -23.14 -7.86
CA VAL A 174 1.31 -23.43 -9.12
C VAL A 174 2.80 -23.10 -9.05
N ALA A 175 3.23 -22.26 -8.10
CA ALA A 175 4.62 -21.97 -7.80
C ALA A 175 4.78 -21.70 -6.30
N ASP A 176 5.83 -22.24 -5.71
CA ASP A 176 6.28 -22.03 -4.32
C ASP A 176 7.78 -22.38 -4.21
N GLY A 177 8.37 -22.21 -3.02
CA GLY A 177 9.67 -22.80 -2.66
C GLY A 177 10.87 -21.85 -2.70
N ASP A 178 11.00 -21.02 -3.75
CA ASP A 178 12.09 -20.04 -3.89
C ASP A 178 11.58 -18.59 -3.90
N LEU A 179 10.29 -18.37 -3.66
CA LEU A 179 9.66 -17.04 -3.61
C LEU A 179 9.59 -16.57 -2.16
N ALA A 180 9.99 -15.32 -1.90
CA ALA A 180 9.86 -14.69 -0.61
C ALA A 180 8.61 -13.80 -0.55
N ALA A 181 8.54 -12.80 -1.42
CA ALA A 181 7.43 -11.88 -1.51
C ALA A 181 7.14 -11.59 -3.00
N PRO A 182 6.34 -12.44 -3.67
CA PRO A 182 6.01 -12.27 -5.07
C PRO A 182 5.09 -11.05 -5.24
N LEU A 183 5.58 -10.02 -5.93
CA LEU A 183 4.89 -8.74 -6.09
C LEU A 183 4.28 -8.55 -7.48
N ASP A 184 4.72 -9.25 -8.52
CA ASP A 184 4.13 -9.08 -9.86
C ASP A 184 4.11 -10.38 -10.65
N PHE A 185 3.20 -10.46 -11.61
CA PHE A 185 3.01 -11.63 -12.47
C PHE A 185 2.74 -11.21 -13.90
N GLU A 186 3.54 -11.72 -14.82
CA GLU A 186 3.43 -11.39 -16.23
C GLU A 186 3.54 -12.61 -17.14
N ILE A 187 2.88 -12.54 -18.30
CA ILE A 187 3.09 -13.46 -19.40
C ILE A 187 3.57 -12.66 -20.60
N ALA A 188 4.79 -12.94 -21.05
CA ALA A 188 5.31 -12.30 -22.23
C ALA A 188 4.55 -12.75 -23.49
N ALA A 189 4.35 -11.83 -24.44
CA ALA A 189 3.69 -12.13 -25.71
C ALA A 189 4.33 -13.35 -26.41
N GLU A 190 3.48 -14.26 -26.89
CA GLU A 190 3.87 -15.52 -27.54
C GLU A 190 4.69 -16.50 -26.66
N GLN A 191 4.86 -16.24 -25.36
CA GLN A 191 5.50 -17.13 -24.37
C GLN A 191 4.48 -17.73 -23.39
N ARG A 192 3.35 -18.21 -23.91
CA ARG A 192 2.13 -18.51 -23.13
C ARG A 192 2.28 -19.60 -22.06
N ASP A 193 3.33 -20.42 -22.14
CA ASP A 193 3.62 -21.49 -21.17
C ASP A 193 4.57 -21.03 -20.04
N ARG A 194 5.02 -19.77 -20.05
CA ARG A 194 5.96 -19.22 -19.09
C ARG A 194 5.32 -18.09 -18.31
N GLN A 195 5.29 -18.24 -17.00
CA GLN A 195 4.78 -17.27 -16.05
C GLN A 195 5.97 -16.60 -15.38
N PHE A 196 6.10 -15.29 -15.49
CA PHE A 196 7.20 -14.55 -14.88
C PHE A 196 6.72 -13.95 -13.57
N VAL A 197 7.43 -14.23 -12.50
CA VAL A 197 7.05 -13.82 -11.15
C VAL A 197 8.13 -12.89 -10.62
N VAL A 198 7.76 -11.64 -10.34
CA VAL A 198 8.64 -10.67 -9.71
C VAL A 198 8.67 -10.94 -8.21
N ASP A 199 9.84 -11.15 -7.66
CA ASP A 199 10.06 -11.20 -6.22
C ASP A 199 10.68 -9.89 -5.73
N ARG A 200 10.17 -9.40 -4.60
CA ARG A 200 10.59 -8.14 -3.96
C ARG A 200 12.11 -8.06 -3.78
N ALA A 201 12.77 -9.19 -3.54
CA ALA A 201 14.21 -9.28 -3.29
C ALA A 201 15.10 -8.97 -4.52
N GLY A 202 14.51 -8.79 -5.72
CA GLY A 202 15.24 -8.38 -6.93
C GLY A 202 15.33 -9.43 -8.02
N GLN A 203 14.70 -10.59 -7.83
CA GLN A 203 14.67 -11.65 -8.82
C GLN A 203 13.36 -11.63 -9.62
N VAL A 204 13.45 -12.00 -10.89
CA VAL A 204 12.28 -12.42 -11.67
C VAL A 204 12.42 -13.91 -11.93
N TYR A 205 11.55 -14.72 -11.34
CA TYR A 205 11.52 -16.16 -11.56
C TYR A 205 10.64 -16.52 -12.77
N VAL A 206 10.85 -17.72 -13.32
CA VAL A 206 9.96 -18.29 -14.34
C VAL A 206 9.33 -19.54 -13.78
N ASN A 207 8.00 -19.57 -13.74
CA ASN A 207 7.22 -20.77 -13.50
C ASN A 207 6.77 -21.37 -14.84
N GLU A 208 7.00 -22.66 -14.99
CA GLU A 208 6.67 -23.46 -16.17
C GLU A 208 5.77 -24.64 -15.78
N PRO A 209 5.21 -25.41 -16.73
CA PRO A 209 4.34 -26.53 -16.41
C PRO A 209 4.99 -27.64 -15.55
N ASP A 210 6.32 -27.71 -15.50
CA ASP A 210 7.09 -28.60 -14.65
C ASP A 210 7.54 -27.99 -13.30
N GLY A 211 7.23 -26.70 -13.07
CA GLY A 211 7.42 -25.99 -11.82
C GLY A 211 8.23 -24.70 -11.96
N LEU A 212 8.54 -24.09 -10.80
CA LEU A 212 9.40 -22.92 -10.70
C LEU A 212 10.84 -23.29 -11.08
N ARG A 213 11.49 -22.48 -11.91
CA ARG A 213 12.90 -22.65 -12.25
C ARG A 213 13.79 -22.23 -11.08
N GLU A 214 14.80 -23.05 -10.76
CA GLU A 214 15.80 -22.75 -9.72
C GLU A 214 16.62 -21.47 -10.03
N GLU A 215 16.94 -21.23 -11.31
CA GLU A 215 17.66 -20.03 -11.74
C GLU A 215 16.64 -18.96 -12.20
N PRO A 216 16.71 -17.73 -11.67
CA PRO A 216 15.82 -16.66 -12.09
C PRO A 216 16.08 -16.26 -13.55
N PHE A 217 15.06 -15.72 -14.21
CA PHE A 217 15.19 -15.09 -15.51
C PHE A 217 16.20 -13.94 -15.46
N VAL A 218 16.11 -13.09 -14.44
CA VAL A 218 17.03 -11.98 -14.19
C VAL A 218 17.13 -11.73 -12.69
N ASP A 219 18.31 -11.33 -12.23
CA ASP A 219 18.56 -10.86 -10.87
C ASP A 219 19.14 -9.45 -10.94
N VAL A 220 18.46 -8.51 -10.27
CA VAL A 220 18.81 -7.09 -10.14
C VAL A 220 18.97 -6.66 -8.68
N SER A 221 19.11 -7.61 -7.74
CA SER A 221 19.26 -7.35 -6.30
C SER A 221 20.43 -6.41 -5.98
N ASP A 222 21.49 -6.40 -6.79
CA ASP A 222 22.64 -5.50 -6.67
C ASP A 222 22.36 -4.04 -7.04
N ARG A 223 21.19 -3.75 -7.63
CA ARG A 223 20.72 -2.40 -7.96
C ARG A 223 19.80 -1.81 -6.89
N LEU A 224 19.31 -2.63 -5.97
CA LEU A 224 18.34 -2.21 -4.97
C LEU A 224 19.00 -1.42 -3.84
N ALA A 225 18.24 -0.48 -3.29
CA ALA A 225 18.53 0.05 -1.96
C ALA A 225 18.32 -1.03 -0.90
N GLU A 226 18.73 -0.74 0.34
CA GLU A 226 18.33 -1.57 1.48
C GLU A 226 16.80 -1.62 1.54
N ILE A 227 16.24 -2.83 1.54
CA ILE A 227 14.80 -3.03 1.46
C ILE A 227 14.18 -2.76 2.82
N THR A 228 13.55 -1.59 2.96
CA THR A 228 12.64 -1.25 4.05
C THR A 228 11.28 -0.89 3.47
N GLY A 229 10.28 -0.65 4.33
CA GLY A 229 8.97 -0.15 3.87
C GLY A 229 8.33 -1.00 2.78
N GLU A 230 7.96 -0.37 1.67
CA GLU A 230 7.43 -0.93 0.43
C GLU A 230 8.51 -1.16 -0.64
N MET A 231 9.77 -0.77 -0.38
CA MET A 231 10.84 -0.76 -1.38
C MET A 231 11.17 -2.15 -1.91
N GLY A 232 11.77 -2.22 -3.09
CA GLY A 232 12.30 -3.47 -3.66
C GLY A 232 12.24 -3.48 -5.19
N LEU A 233 12.14 -4.67 -5.78
CA LEU A 233 11.70 -4.84 -7.16
C LEU A 233 10.18 -4.94 -7.20
N LEU A 234 9.54 -4.01 -7.91
CA LEU A 234 8.10 -3.74 -7.72
C LEU A 234 7.23 -4.05 -8.94
N GLY A 235 7.78 -3.89 -10.14
CA GLY A 235 7.01 -4.06 -11.37
C GLY A 235 7.82 -4.63 -12.53
N LEU A 236 7.14 -5.40 -13.38
CA LEU A 236 7.65 -5.95 -14.63
C LEU A 236 6.65 -5.68 -15.76
N ALA A 237 7.16 -5.31 -16.94
CA ALA A 237 6.36 -5.33 -18.16
C ALA A 237 7.21 -5.84 -19.32
N PHE A 238 6.65 -6.75 -20.12
CA PHE A 238 7.25 -7.12 -21.40
C PHE A 238 6.78 -6.18 -22.50
N HIS A 239 7.68 -5.80 -23.41
CA HIS A 239 7.27 -5.06 -24.59
C HIS A 239 6.22 -5.86 -25.39
N PRO A 240 5.20 -5.23 -26.01
CA PRO A 240 4.22 -5.93 -26.84
C PRO A 240 4.84 -6.78 -27.96
N ASP A 241 5.98 -6.32 -28.50
CA ASP A 241 6.83 -7.01 -29.49
C ASP A 241 8.04 -7.76 -28.86
N PHE A 242 7.92 -8.31 -27.65
CA PHE A 242 9.02 -8.93 -26.92
C PHE A 242 9.72 -10.07 -27.69
N ASP A 243 8.97 -10.87 -28.45
CA ASP A 243 9.53 -11.97 -29.24
C ASP A 243 10.44 -11.48 -30.38
N GLU A 244 10.24 -10.25 -30.85
CA GLU A 244 11.05 -9.62 -31.89
C GLU A 244 12.19 -8.76 -31.31
N ASN A 245 11.90 -7.92 -30.31
CA ASN A 245 12.84 -6.90 -29.83
C ASN A 245 13.55 -7.27 -28.51
N ARG A 246 13.06 -8.30 -27.81
CA ARG A 246 13.57 -8.84 -26.55
C ARG A 246 13.54 -7.86 -25.38
N ARG A 247 12.76 -6.77 -25.47
CA ARG A 247 12.73 -5.71 -24.45
C ARG A 247 11.74 -6.03 -23.34
N PHE A 248 12.19 -5.83 -22.11
CA PHE A 248 11.34 -5.84 -20.93
C PHE A 248 11.75 -4.70 -20.01
N TYR A 249 10.88 -4.33 -19.09
CA TYR A 249 11.02 -3.15 -18.26
C TYR A 249 10.84 -3.56 -16.81
N LEU A 250 11.67 -3.00 -15.93
CA LEU A 250 11.58 -3.21 -14.50
C LEU A 250 11.43 -1.86 -13.80
N ARG A 251 10.59 -1.84 -12.75
CA ARG A 251 10.48 -0.74 -11.80
C ARG A 251 11.00 -1.18 -10.44
N TYR A 252 11.94 -0.45 -9.87
CA TYR A 252 12.59 -0.80 -8.62
C TYR A 252 13.10 0.40 -7.82
N SER A 253 13.25 0.22 -6.51
CA SER A 253 13.78 1.21 -5.58
C SER A 253 15.32 1.11 -5.52
N ALA A 254 16.01 2.08 -6.13
CA ALA A 254 17.46 2.16 -6.18
C ALA A 254 18.04 3.03 -5.04
N PRO A 255 19.31 2.84 -4.63
CA PRO A 255 19.98 3.80 -3.75
C PRO A 255 19.94 5.21 -4.37
N ARG A 256 19.89 6.23 -3.52
CA ARG A 256 19.90 7.64 -3.95
C ARG A 256 20.89 7.90 -5.08
N ARG A 257 20.39 8.43 -6.20
CA ARG A 257 21.17 8.85 -7.38
C ARG A 257 21.51 10.35 -7.32
N GLU A 258 22.23 10.85 -8.33
CA GLU A 258 22.82 12.20 -8.34
C GLU A 258 21.81 13.32 -8.02
N ASP A 259 20.60 13.22 -8.57
CA ASP A 259 19.55 14.24 -8.43
C ASP A 259 18.57 13.97 -7.28
N THR A 260 18.80 12.93 -6.47
CA THR A 260 17.94 12.62 -5.32
C THR A 260 18.37 13.45 -4.10
N PRO A 261 17.46 14.23 -3.49
CA PRO A 261 17.77 15.03 -2.30
C PRO A 261 18.33 14.20 -1.14
N GLU A 262 19.23 14.78 -0.34
CA GLU A 262 19.89 14.07 0.78
C GLU A 262 18.92 13.58 1.87
N ASN A 263 17.76 14.22 1.99
CA ASN A 263 16.73 13.93 2.98
C ASN A 263 15.60 13.04 2.43
N PHE A 264 15.78 12.48 1.24
CA PHE A 264 14.88 11.48 0.66
C PHE A 264 15.45 10.08 0.91
N ASP A 265 14.60 9.06 0.95
CA ASP A 265 15.04 7.68 1.23
C ASP A 265 15.77 7.06 0.03
N HIS A 266 15.19 7.14 -1.18
CA HIS A 266 15.69 6.43 -2.35
C HIS A 266 15.28 7.08 -3.69
N THR A 267 15.66 6.42 -4.79
CA THR A 267 15.24 6.79 -6.15
C THR A 267 14.40 5.67 -6.72
N GLU A 268 13.16 5.95 -7.13
CA GLU A 268 12.36 5.04 -7.96
C GLU A 268 12.90 5.05 -9.39
N VAL A 269 13.21 3.87 -9.92
CA VAL A 269 13.85 3.73 -11.24
C VAL A 269 13.01 2.86 -12.14
N LEU A 270 12.70 3.37 -13.32
CA LEU A 270 12.19 2.60 -14.45
C LEU A 270 13.33 2.36 -15.44
N SER A 271 13.63 1.10 -15.72
CA SER A 271 14.71 0.72 -16.64
C SER A 271 14.21 -0.25 -17.71
N ALA A 272 14.72 -0.07 -18.94
CA ALA A 272 14.60 -1.04 -20.01
C ALA A 272 15.77 -2.02 -19.99
N PHE A 273 15.50 -3.30 -20.22
CA PHE A 273 16.45 -4.39 -20.32
C PHE A 273 16.21 -5.19 -21.61
N ARG A 274 17.12 -6.11 -21.92
CA ARG A 274 17.01 -7.08 -23.02
C ARG A 274 17.14 -8.51 -22.53
N ALA A 275 16.36 -9.41 -23.10
CA ALA A 275 16.55 -10.85 -22.96
C ALA A 275 17.66 -11.37 -23.88
N SER A 276 18.18 -12.56 -23.57
CA SER A 276 19.05 -13.35 -24.43
C SER A 276 18.36 -13.70 -25.76
N GLU A 277 19.13 -14.10 -26.78
CA GLU A 277 18.57 -14.41 -28.11
C GLU A 277 17.57 -15.58 -28.09
N ASP A 278 17.73 -16.50 -27.14
CA ASP A 278 16.83 -17.64 -26.89
C ASP A 278 15.67 -17.29 -25.93
N LEU A 279 15.60 -16.04 -25.45
CA LEU A 279 14.59 -15.56 -24.49
C LEU A 279 14.61 -16.30 -23.14
N GLU A 280 15.63 -17.11 -22.85
CA GLU A 280 15.69 -17.90 -21.62
C GLU A 280 16.11 -17.09 -20.40
N ARG A 281 16.82 -15.98 -20.60
CA ARG A 281 17.37 -15.15 -19.50
C ARG A 281 17.31 -13.66 -19.86
N GLY A 282 17.04 -12.82 -18.88
CA GLY A 282 17.30 -11.39 -18.94
C GLY A 282 18.80 -11.11 -18.87
N LEU A 283 19.23 -9.97 -19.43
CA LEU A 283 20.62 -9.54 -19.43
C LEU A 283 20.75 -8.30 -18.53
N PRO A 284 21.16 -8.43 -17.25
CA PRO A 284 21.26 -7.29 -16.34
C PRO A 284 22.15 -6.17 -16.90
N ASP A 285 23.26 -6.51 -17.56
CA ASP A 285 24.20 -5.55 -18.16
C ASP A 285 23.64 -4.77 -19.35
N SER A 286 22.44 -5.10 -19.83
CA SER A 286 21.77 -4.38 -20.92
C SER A 286 20.91 -3.21 -20.47
N GLU A 287 20.90 -2.93 -19.16
CA GLU A 287 20.12 -1.88 -18.55
C GLU A 287 20.27 -0.53 -19.25
N ARG A 288 19.13 0.10 -19.49
CA ARG A 288 19.01 1.50 -19.91
C ARG A 288 17.94 2.16 -19.05
N THR A 289 18.35 3.01 -18.11
CA THR A 289 17.44 3.83 -17.31
C THR A 289 16.56 4.70 -18.20
N LEU A 290 15.27 4.74 -17.91
CA LEU A 290 14.28 5.57 -18.60
C LEU A 290 13.85 6.76 -17.74
N LEU A 291 13.45 6.48 -16.49
CA LEU A 291 13.00 7.47 -15.52
C LEU A 291 13.72 7.24 -14.19
N GLU A 292 14.05 8.34 -13.52
CA GLU A 292 14.53 8.38 -12.14
C GLU A 292 13.67 9.39 -11.40
N ILE A 293 12.94 8.94 -10.37
CA ILE A 293 12.03 9.77 -9.60
C ILE A 293 12.47 9.71 -8.14
N PRO A 294 12.96 10.82 -7.56
CA PRO A 294 13.30 10.88 -6.14
C PRO A 294 12.08 10.53 -5.26
N SER A 295 12.20 9.54 -4.38
CA SER A 295 11.14 9.14 -3.45
C SER A 295 11.43 9.67 -2.05
N PRO A 296 10.56 10.51 -1.46
CA PRO A 296 10.78 11.07 -0.13
C PRO A 296 10.86 10.02 0.96
N TYR A 297 9.95 9.03 0.92
CA TYR A 297 9.81 8.00 1.93
C TYR A 297 9.87 6.57 1.33
N ASP A 298 10.15 5.59 2.18
CA ASP A 298 10.11 4.15 1.89
C ASP A 298 8.69 3.56 1.80
N THR A 299 7.65 4.39 1.81
CA THR A 299 6.23 4.01 1.68
C THR A 299 5.55 4.82 0.57
N HIS A 300 4.39 4.33 0.11
CA HIS A 300 3.68 4.80 -1.06
C HIS A 300 4.57 4.81 -2.31
N ASN A 301 5.36 3.76 -2.44
CA ASN A 301 6.23 3.57 -3.59
C ASN A 301 5.44 3.05 -4.77
N SER A 302 4.23 2.51 -4.59
CA SER A 302 3.46 1.85 -5.65
C SER A 302 4.29 0.73 -6.30
N GLY A 303 4.25 0.56 -7.62
CA GLY A 303 5.07 -0.48 -8.23
C GLY A 303 4.67 -0.89 -9.62
N ALA A 304 3.39 -0.76 -9.95
CA ALA A 304 2.88 -1.30 -11.19
C ALA A 304 3.38 -0.53 -12.42
N ILE A 305 3.67 -1.31 -13.45
CA ILE A 305 3.90 -0.85 -14.81
C ILE A 305 3.14 -1.78 -15.76
N THR A 306 2.51 -1.25 -16.80
CA THR A 306 1.78 -2.10 -17.75
C THR A 306 1.67 -1.43 -19.11
N PHE A 307 1.66 -2.22 -20.18
CA PHE A 307 1.42 -1.68 -21.52
C PHE A 307 -0.08 -1.53 -21.78
N GLY A 308 -0.46 -0.35 -22.26
CA GLY A 308 -1.82 -0.11 -22.74
C GLY A 308 -2.10 -0.76 -24.09
N PRO A 309 -3.38 -0.89 -24.47
CA PRO A 309 -3.78 -1.36 -25.80
C PRO A 309 -3.34 -0.42 -26.93
N ASP A 310 -2.93 0.80 -26.59
CA ASP A 310 -2.34 1.80 -27.47
C ASP A 310 -0.83 1.63 -27.71
N GLY A 311 -0.19 0.71 -26.98
CA GLY A 311 1.23 0.39 -27.12
C GLY A 311 2.17 1.23 -26.26
N TYR A 312 1.64 2.13 -25.43
CA TYR A 312 2.44 2.94 -24.52
C TYR A 312 2.59 2.28 -23.15
N LEU A 313 3.66 2.64 -22.43
CA LEU A 313 3.92 2.13 -21.08
C LEU A 313 3.28 3.08 -20.06
N TYR A 314 2.42 2.51 -19.21
CA TYR A 314 1.83 3.19 -18.07
C TYR A 314 2.63 2.89 -16.80
N VAL A 315 2.85 3.90 -15.96
CA VAL A 315 3.66 3.80 -14.74
C VAL A 315 2.91 4.41 -13.56
N GLY A 316 2.67 3.64 -12.50
CA GLY A 316 2.01 4.14 -11.29
C GLY A 316 3.02 4.78 -10.33
N MET A 317 2.66 5.94 -9.77
CA MET A 317 3.45 6.68 -8.80
C MET A 317 2.58 7.08 -7.61
N GLY A 318 2.95 6.65 -6.41
CA GLY A 318 2.32 7.14 -5.17
C GLY A 318 2.71 8.58 -4.87
N ASP A 319 2.03 9.18 -3.91
CA ASP A 319 2.22 10.56 -3.46
C ASP A 319 3.58 10.80 -2.77
N GLY A 320 4.39 9.74 -2.60
CA GLY A 320 5.74 9.82 -2.04
C GLY A 320 5.82 9.50 -0.56
N GLY A 321 4.72 9.13 0.09
CA GLY A 321 4.67 8.67 1.48
C GLY A 321 4.32 9.79 2.45
N GLY A 322 4.62 9.64 3.73
CA GLY A 322 4.36 10.70 4.73
C GLY A 322 2.86 10.94 4.91
N GLY A 323 2.26 10.26 5.90
CA GLY A 323 0.82 10.29 6.15
C GLY A 323 0.17 11.68 6.01
N HIS A 324 -1.04 11.71 5.45
CA HIS A 324 -1.81 12.90 5.09
C HIS A 324 -1.31 13.69 3.88
N ASP A 325 -0.41 13.14 3.06
CA ASP A 325 0.14 13.79 1.87
C ASP A 325 0.81 15.12 2.28
N ARG A 326 1.69 15.02 3.29
CA ARG A 326 2.38 16.14 3.95
C ARG A 326 3.79 15.75 4.36
N GLY A 327 4.66 16.74 4.45
CA GLY A 327 6.01 16.59 5.00
C GLY A 327 7.07 16.68 3.92
N ILE A 328 8.14 15.89 4.06
CA ILE A 328 9.27 15.95 3.14
C ILE A 328 8.80 15.56 1.73
N GLY A 329 9.21 16.34 0.73
CA GLY A 329 8.93 16.06 -0.69
C GLY A 329 7.51 16.38 -1.17
N HIS A 330 6.66 16.93 -0.31
CA HIS A 330 5.32 17.39 -0.66
C HIS A 330 5.33 18.87 -1.04
N VAL A 331 4.51 19.24 -2.03
CA VAL A 331 4.56 20.55 -2.70
C VAL A 331 3.28 21.34 -2.51
N ALA A 332 3.34 22.66 -2.71
CA ALA A 332 2.13 23.47 -2.62
C ALA A 332 1.15 23.18 -3.77
N ASP A 333 -0.15 23.16 -3.48
CA ASP A 333 -1.23 22.84 -4.41
C ASP A 333 -2.42 23.81 -4.18
N TRP A 334 -3.50 23.61 -4.92
CA TRP A 334 -4.68 24.48 -4.87
C TRP A 334 -5.57 24.26 -3.63
N TYR A 335 -5.48 23.09 -3.01
CA TYR A 335 -6.32 22.64 -1.91
C TYR A 335 -5.68 22.99 -0.55
N GLU A 336 -5.59 24.30 -0.29
CA GLU A 336 -5.17 24.82 1.03
C GLU A 336 -6.30 24.64 2.08
N ARG A 337 -6.16 23.70 3.02
CA ARG A 337 -7.14 23.54 4.11
C ARG A 337 -6.86 24.45 5.31
N PHE A 338 -7.91 25.17 5.74
CA PHE A 338 -7.95 26.17 6.82
C PHE A 338 -7.89 25.56 8.25
N ASP A 339 -6.84 25.89 9.01
CA ASP A 339 -6.96 26.49 10.35
C ASP A 339 -5.80 27.47 10.55
N GLY A 340 -6.04 28.76 10.29
CA GLY A 340 -5.44 29.87 11.05
C GLY A 340 -3.92 30.07 11.05
N GLY A 341 -3.14 29.14 10.51
CA GLY A 341 -1.69 29.15 10.46
C GLY A 341 -1.24 29.57 9.08
N SER A 342 -0.95 30.86 8.92
CA SER A 342 -0.05 31.31 7.86
C SER A 342 1.36 30.75 8.15
N GLY A 343 1.60 29.52 7.71
CA GLY A 343 2.88 28.80 7.73
C GLY A 343 3.11 28.08 6.40
N PRO A 344 4.35 27.90 5.94
CA PRO A 344 4.68 27.49 4.57
C PRO A 344 4.59 25.98 4.27
N ASP A 345 3.86 25.17 5.04
CA ASP A 345 4.03 23.71 5.05
C ASP A 345 2.72 22.90 4.84
N VAL A 346 1.91 23.17 3.82
CA VAL A 346 0.71 22.34 3.56
C VAL A 346 0.21 22.39 2.11
N ALA A 347 0.66 21.44 1.29
CA ALA A 347 -0.14 20.82 0.23
C ALA A 347 0.60 19.56 -0.29
N GLY A 348 -0.12 18.74 -1.07
CA GLY A 348 0.22 17.35 -1.35
C GLY A 348 0.54 17.09 -2.82
N ASN A 349 1.11 15.91 -3.09
CA ASN A 349 1.53 15.55 -4.44
C ASN A 349 0.36 15.06 -5.31
N GLY A 350 -0.77 14.63 -4.72
CA GLY A 350 -1.92 14.17 -5.49
C GLY A 350 -2.61 15.28 -6.32
N GLN A 351 -2.50 16.55 -5.93
CA GLN A 351 -3.24 17.64 -6.58
C GLN A 351 -2.38 18.60 -7.41
N ASP A 352 -1.05 18.50 -7.30
CA ASP A 352 -0.09 19.23 -8.12
C ASP A 352 0.41 18.39 -9.31
N VAL A 353 0.60 19.06 -10.44
CA VAL A 353 1.07 18.42 -11.69
C VAL A 353 2.32 19.12 -12.24
N THR A 354 2.91 20.04 -11.48
CA THR A 354 3.86 21.04 -12.01
C THR A 354 5.24 20.99 -11.35
N GLU A 355 5.36 20.42 -10.15
CA GLU A 355 6.61 20.36 -9.40
C GLU A 355 7.24 18.95 -9.37
N ASN A 356 6.43 17.88 -9.43
CA ASN A 356 6.94 16.50 -9.56
C ASN A 356 5.95 15.52 -10.24
N LEU A 357 6.32 14.24 -10.30
CA LEU A 357 5.56 13.14 -10.93
C LEU A 357 4.83 12.23 -9.91
N LEU A 358 4.84 12.56 -8.63
CA LEU A 358 4.23 11.75 -7.57
C LEU A 358 2.69 11.90 -7.60
N GLY A 359 1.98 10.94 -7.01
CA GLY A 359 0.51 10.92 -6.93
C GLY A 359 -0.20 10.79 -8.29
N SER A 360 0.43 10.09 -9.25
CA SER A 360 0.03 10.09 -10.65
C SER A 360 0.13 8.72 -11.34
N ILE A 361 -0.56 8.59 -12.47
CA ILE A 361 -0.29 7.58 -13.49
C ILE A 361 0.39 8.28 -14.66
N LEU A 362 1.58 7.82 -15.03
CA LEU A 362 2.33 8.31 -16.19
C LEU A 362 2.03 7.48 -17.42
N ARG A 363 2.20 8.05 -18.62
CA ARG A 363 2.11 7.35 -19.91
C ARG A 363 3.22 7.84 -20.85
N ILE A 364 4.13 6.94 -21.22
CA ILE A 364 5.32 7.26 -22.01
C ILE A 364 5.49 6.35 -23.23
N ASP A 365 6.14 6.87 -24.28
CA ASP A 365 6.56 6.12 -25.47
C ASP A 365 8.00 5.62 -25.31
N VAL A 366 8.14 4.33 -25.02
CA VAL A 366 9.44 3.68 -24.81
C VAL A 366 10.13 3.25 -26.12
N ASP A 367 9.47 3.40 -27.26
CA ASP A 367 10.03 3.15 -28.60
C ASP A 367 10.62 4.42 -29.23
N GLY A 368 10.16 5.59 -28.78
CA GLY A 368 10.70 6.90 -29.12
C GLY A 368 11.87 7.34 -28.22
N GLU A 369 12.53 8.41 -28.64
CA GLU A 369 13.50 9.17 -27.84
C GLU A 369 13.33 10.65 -28.20
N GLU A 370 13.37 11.56 -27.23
CA GLU A 370 13.28 13.00 -27.45
C GLU A 370 14.49 13.74 -26.89
N GLY A 371 15.36 14.23 -27.79
CA GLY A 371 16.59 14.90 -27.39
C GLY A 371 17.53 13.96 -26.62
N ASP A 372 17.78 14.28 -25.36
CA ASP A 372 18.58 13.45 -24.44
C ASP A 372 17.69 12.53 -23.57
N THR A 373 16.35 12.64 -23.66
CA THR A 373 15.40 11.80 -22.94
C THR A 373 15.27 10.43 -23.63
N PRO A 374 15.45 9.31 -22.89
CA PRO A 374 15.51 7.95 -23.45
C PRO A 374 14.13 7.35 -23.81
N TYR A 375 13.07 8.15 -23.74
CA TYR A 375 11.71 7.86 -24.15
C TYR A 375 11.14 9.13 -24.83
N ALA A 376 9.98 9.00 -25.48
CA ALA A 376 9.22 10.13 -26.00
C ALA A 376 7.89 10.28 -25.26
N ILE A 377 7.24 11.44 -25.42
CA ILE A 377 5.90 11.69 -24.91
C ILE A 377 4.87 11.42 -26.02
N PRO A 378 3.79 10.67 -25.74
CA PRO A 378 2.66 10.60 -26.65
C PRO A 378 2.00 11.98 -26.86
N ASP A 379 1.86 12.41 -28.12
CA ASP A 379 1.30 13.72 -28.49
C ASP A 379 -0.13 13.98 -27.94
N ASP A 380 -0.85 12.93 -27.54
CA ASP A 380 -2.20 12.96 -27.01
C ASP A 380 -2.28 12.83 -25.48
N ASN A 381 -1.16 12.91 -24.78
CA ASN A 381 -1.16 13.06 -23.32
C ASN A 381 -1.86 14.38 -22.91
N PRO A 382 -2.57 14.40 -21.77
CA PRO A 382 -3.50 15.49 -21.43
C PRO A 382 -2.81 16.81 -21.08
N LEU A 383 -1.54 16.78 -20.66
CA LEU A 383 -0.77 17.97 -20.29
C LEU A 383 0.16 18.47 -21.41
N VAL A 384 0.20 17.79 -22.57
CA VAL A 384 1.04 18.21 -23.71
C VAL A 384 0.61 19.59 -24.21
N GLY A 385 1.48 20.57 -24.00
CA GLY A 385 1.25 21.97 -24.37
C GLY A 385 0.41 22.77 -23.37
N GLU A 386 0.10 22.19 -22.21
CA GLU A 386 -0.53 22.83 -21.06
C GLU A 386 0.50 23.01 -19.93
N ASP A 387 0.10 23.63 -18.81
CA ASP A 387 0.99 23.75 -17.63
C ASP A 387 1.02 22.41 -16.87
N GLY A 388 2.20 21.78 -16.79
CA GLY A 388 2.44 20.55 -16.03
C GLY A 388 3.49 19.64 -16.69
N PHE A 389 3.68 18.45 -16.13
CA PHE A 389 4.55 17.43 -16.71
C PHE A 389 3.84 16.62 -17.79
N ASP A 390 4.40 16.62 -19.00
CA ASP A 390 3.86 15.97 -20.18
C ASP A 390 3.69 14.44 -20.03
N GLU A 391 4.42 13.82 -19.11
CA GLU A 391 4.33 12.39 -18.77
C GLU A 391 3.02 12.01 -18.08
N GLN A 392 2.37 12.94 -17.36
CA GLN A 392 1.21 12.62 -16.53
C GLN A 392 -0.04 12.35 -17.37
N TYR A 393 -0.60 11.15 -17.23
CA TYR A 393 -1.84 10.73 -17.86
C TYR A 393 -3.06 10.96 -16.96
N ALA A 394 -2.89 10.82 -15.64
CA ALA A 394 -3.90 11.06 -14.61
C ALA A 394 -3.21 11.36 -13.26
N TRP A 395 -3.90 12.03 -12.34
CA TRP A 395 -3.38 12.44 -11.03
C TRP A 395 -4.45 12.33 -9.94
N GLY A 396 -4.10 12.62 -8.70
CA GLY A 396 -5.01 12.54 -7.56
C GLY A 396 -5.02 11.16 -6.91
N PHE A 397 -3.88 10.46 -6.92
CA PHE A 397 -3.72 9.16 -6.27
C PHE A 397 -2.86 9.24 -5.02
N ARG A 398 -3.10 8.34 -4.07
CA ARG A 398 -2.30 8.20 -2.84
C ARG A 398 -1.18 7.17 -3.01
N ASN A 399 -1.55 5.92 -3.22
CA ASN A 399 -0.66 4.81 -3.47
C ASN A 399 -1.31 3.82 -4.45
N PRO A 400 -1.27 4.10 -5.78
CA PRO A 400 -1.80 3.22 -6.83
C PRO A 400 -0.96 1.94 -6.95
N TRP A 401 -1.16 1.02 -5.99
CA TRP A 401 -0.32 -0.15 -5.74
C TRP A 401 -0.24 -1.09 -6.94
N ARG A 402 -1.39 -1.47 -7.50
CA ARG A 402 -1.49 -2.27 -8.72
C ARG A 402 -2.45 -1.66 -9.72
N MET A 403 -2.12 -1.85 -10.99
CA MET A 403 -2.97 -1.47 -12.10
C MET A 403 -2.89 -2.48 -13.23
N GLY A 404 -3.92 -2.53 -14.06
CA GLY A 404 -3.97 -3.43 -15.21
C GLY A 404 -5.10 -3.12 -16.16
N PHE A 405 -4.90 -3.46 -17.43
CA PHE A 405 -5.93 -3.30 -18.45
C PHE A 405 -6.87 -4.50 -18.51
N SER A 406 -8.17 -4.24 -18.44
CA SER A 406 -9.23 -5.22 -18.69
C SER A 406 -10.26 -4.65 -19.65
N ASN A 407 -10.57 -5.36 -20.73
CA ASN A 407 -11.45 -4.88 -21.80
C ASN A 407 -11.10 -3.47 -22.32
N GLY A 408 -9.81 -3.14 -22.40
CA GLY A 408 -9.30 -1.85 -22.87
C GLY A 408 -9.46 -0.68 -21.89
N ARG A 409 -9.92 -0.93 -20.66
CA ARG A 409 -10.00 0.06 -19.58
C ARG A 409 -8.90 -0.18 -18.57
N LEU A 410 -8.28 0.90 -18.09
CA LEU A 410 -7.26 0.85 -17.04
C LEU A 410 -7.95 0.81 -15.68
N PHE A 411 -7.69 -0.23 -14.89
CA PHE A 411 -8.12 -0.32 -13.50
C PHE A 411 -6.92 -0.02 -12.60
N VAL A 412 -7.12 0.80 -11.57
CA VAL A 412 -6.09 1.15 -10.59
C VAL A 412 -6.66 0.92 -9.20
N ALA A 413 -5.98 0.10 -8.41
CA ALA A 413 -6.25 -0.07 -6.99
C ALA A 413 -5.38 0.90 -6.20
N ASP A 414 -6.03 1.90 -5.60
CA ASP A 414 -5.37 2.96 -4.86
C ASP A 414 -5.58 2.72 -3.35
N VAL A 415 -4.47 2.51 -2.64
CA VAL A 415 -4.50 2.19 -1.22
C VAL A 415 -4.77 3.47 -0.44
N GLY A 416 -5.90 3.49 0.27
CA GLY A 416 -6.31 4.63 1.09
C GLY A 416 -5.50 4.76 2.38
N GLN A 417 -5.85 5.75 3.19
CA GLN A 417 -5.10 6.04 4.40
C GLN A 417 -5.60 5.28 5.62
N LYS A 418 -6.85 5.50 6.03
CA LYS A 418 -7.42 5.01 7.30
C LYS A 418 -8.92 4.73 7.23
N GLY A 419 -9.63 5.30 6.27
CA GLY A 419 -11.07 5.19 6.16
C GLY A 419 -11.50 4.11 5.17
N PHE A 420 -10.96 4.18 3.95
CA PHE A 420 -11.53 3.48 2.80
C PHE A 420 -10.44 2.97 1.87
N GLU A 421 -10.74 1.87 1.21
CA GLU A 421 -9.98 1.32 0.10
C GLU A 421 -10.74 1.48 -1.20
N GLU A 422 -10.04 1.70 -2.31
CA GLU A 422 -10.71 2.03 -3.57
C GLU A 422 -10.09 1.42 -4.84
N VAL A 423 -10.95 1.22 -5.85
CA VAL A 423 -10.51 0.90 -7.22
C VAL A 423 -11.19 1.85 -8.19
N SER A 424 -10.38 2.46 -9.04
CA SER A 424 -10.79 3.44 -10.05
C SER A 424 -10.64 2.88 -11.47
N VAL A 425 -11.55 3.28 -12.36
CA VAL A 425 -11.38 3.09 -13.81
C VAL A 425 -10.80 4.38 -14.38
N VAL A 426 -9.53 4.31 -14.80
CA VAL A 426 -8.74 5.50 -15.07
C VAL A 426 -8.88 5.98 -16.52
N GLU A 427 -9.26 7.25 -16.66
CA GLU A 427 -9.36 8.00 -17.90
C GLU A 427 -8.27 9.09 -18.01
N SER A 428 -7.92 9.44 -19.25
CA SER A 428 -6.93 10.50 -19.55
C SER A 428 -7.37 11.86 -19.02
N GLY A 429 -6.47 12.54 -18.30
CA GLY A 429 -6.71 13.83 -17.67
C GLY A 429 -7.63 13.76 -16.44
N GLY A 430 -7.87 12.57 -15.90
CA GLY A 430 -8.68 12.38 -14.71
C GLY A 430 -7.96 12.78 -13.43
N ASN A 431 -8.70 13.40 -12.50
CA ASN A 431 -8.26 13.72 -11.15
C ASN A 431 -9.04 12.85 -10.15
N TYR A 432 -8.37 11.93 -9.46
CA TYR A 432 -8.98 10.95 -8.55
C TYR A 432 -9.08 11.44 -7.10
N GLY A 433 -8.78 12.73 -6.89
CA GLY A 433 -9.24 13.45 -5.72
C GLY A 433 -8.37 13.35 -4.48
N TRP A 434 -7.36 12.49 -4.39
CA TRP A 434 -6.41 12.53 -3.26
C TRP A 434 -5.60 13.84 -3.28
N ASN A 435 -5.45 14.59 -2.19
CA ASN A 435 -5.91 14.35 -0.80
C ASN A 435 -7.17 15.16 -0.41
N VAL A 436 -8.03 15.52 -1.36
CA VAL A 436 -9.37 16.08 -1.12
C VAL A 436 -10.36 14.99 -0.68
N ARG A 437 -10.23 13.80 -1.24
CA ARG A 437 -11.07 12.62 -1.01
C ARG A 437 -10.25 11.38 -0.67
N GLU A 438 -10.90 10.46 0.03
CA GLU A 438 -10.47 9.08 0.26
C GLU A 438 -11.71 8.21 0.02
N GLY A 439 -11.72 7.44 -1.08
CA GLY A 439 -12.97 6.92 -1.63
C GLY A 439 -13.87 8.05 -2.16
N THR A 440 -15.16 7.87 -1.97
CA THR A 440 -16.22 8.86 -2.21
C THR A 440 -16.38 9.86 -1.06
N HIS A 441 -15.53 9.76 -0.03
CA HIS A 441 -15.62 10.54 1.19
C HIS A 441 -14.61 11.68 1.22
N CYS A 442 -14.99 12.79 1.84
CA CYS A 442 -14.06 13.90 2.05
C CYS A 442 -12.93 13.50 2.99
N PHE A 443 -11.71 13.87 2.62
CA PHE A 443 -10.52 13.64 3.44
C PHE A 443 -10.16 14.87 4.26
N GLU A 444 -9.82 14.66 5.52
CA GLU A 444 -9.24 15.68 6.40
C GLU A 444 -7.93 15.17 7.01
N PRO A 445 -6.80 15.86 6.74
CA PRO A 445 -5.54 15.64 7.43
C PRO A 445 -5.66 15.84 8.95
N GLY A 446 -5.16 14.89 9.74
CA GLY A 446 -5.20 14.92 11.21
C GLY A 446 -5.00 13.49 11.77
N PRO A 447 -4.63 13.32 13.05
CA PRO A 447 -4.12 12.06 13.61
C PRO A 447 -4.98 10.82 13.32
N GLU A 448 -6.27 10.98 13.06
CA GLU A 448 -7.17 9.87 12.71
C GLU A 448 -7.33 9.56 11.22
N GLY A 449 -6.86 10.36 10.26
CA GLY A 449 -7.19 10.16 8.83
C GLY A 449 -8.68 9.91 8.68
N SER A 450 -9.45 10.89 9.09
CA SER A 450 -10.91 10.89 9.21
C SER A 450 -11.64 9.54 9.33
N LYS A 451 -11.64 8.92 10.53
CA LYS A 451 -12.72 8.01 10.94
C LYS A 451 -14.11 8.66 10.85
N THR A 452 -14.17 10.00 10.88
CA THR A 452 -15.38 10.80 10.71
C THR A 452 -15.18 11.84 9.60
N PRO A 453 -15.21 11.46 8.31
CA PRO A 453 -15.01 12.37 7.17
C PRO A 453 -15.90 13.62 7.28
N PRO A 454 -15.39 14.82 6.93
CA PRO A 454 -16.20 16.02 6.80
C PRO A 454 -17.41 15.77 5.89
N GLU A 455 -18.54 16.39 6.20
CA GLU A 455 -19.75 16.23 5.37
C GLU A 455 -19.58 16.83 3.96
N GLU A 456 -18.71 17.84 3.82
CA GLU A 456 -18.52 18.57 2.56
C GLU A 456 -17.04 18.85 2.29
N CYS A 457 -16.66 18.72 1.02
CA CYS A 457 -15.38 19.09 0.42
C CYS A 457 -15.63 19.47 -1.05
N PRO A 458 -14.67 20.12 -1.73
CA PRO A 458 -14.82 20.43 -3.15
C PRO A 458 -15.05 19.16 -3.99
N GLU A 459 -15.99 19.23 -4.93
CA GLU A 459 -16.21 18.18 -5.95
C GLU A 459 -15.44 18.46 -7.25
N ARG A 460 -14.82 19.64 -7.35
CA ARG A 460 -14.10 20.15 -8.50
C ARG A 460 -12.98 21.07 -8.04
N THR A 461 -11.92 21.17 -8.84
CA THR A 461 -10.90 22.20 -8.62
C THR A 461 -11.48 23.61 -8.88
N PRO A 462 -10.83 24.68 -8.38
CA PRO A 462 -11.15 26.04 -8.75
C PRO A 462 -11.08 26.28 -10.27
N PRO A 463 -11.87 27.21 -10.85
CA PRO A 463 -11.87 27.45 -12.31
C PRO A 463 -10.51 27.83 -12.92
N ASP A 464 -9.60 28.37 -12.12
CA ASP A 464 -8.24 28.75 -12.48
C ASP A 464 -7.24 27.58 -12.41
N VAL A 465 -7.63 26.44 -11.84
CA VAL A 465 -6.83 25.22 -11.79
C VAL A 465 -7.36 24.25 -12.83
N ARG A 466 -6.64 24.13 -13.95
CA ARG A 466 -6.96 23.20 -15.07
C ARG A 466 -8.42 23.32 -15.55
N GLY A 467 -8.98 24.53 -15.51
CA GLY A 467 -10.35 24.80 -15.98
C GLY A 467 -11.47 24.34 -15.05
N GLY A 468 -11.18 24.02 -13.79
CA GLY A 468 -12.16 23.56 -12.82
C GLY A 468 -12.62 22.12 -13.09
N GLU A 469 -11.69 21.20 -13.31
CA GLU A 469 -11.94 19.78 -13.56
C GLU A 469 -12.71 19.10 -12.41
N PRO A 470 -13.51 18.05 -12.69
CA PRO A 470 -14.13 17.27 -11.62
C PRO A 470 -13.10 16.42 -10.88
N LEU A 471 -13.35 16.20 -9.59
CA LEU A 471 -12.80 15.04 -8.90
C LEU A 471 -13.65 13.81 -9.29
N ILE A 472 -13.00 12.71 -9.62
CA ILE A 472 -13.62 11.50 -10.13
C ILE A 472 -13.68 10.48 -9.00
N ASP A 473 -14.88 9.97 -8.73
CA ASP A 473 -15.10 8.92 -7.73
C ASP A 473 -14.63 7.55 -8.23
N PRO A 474 -14.20 6.66 -7.32
CA PRO A 474 -13.87 5.28 -7.66
C PRO A 474 -15.12 4.49 -8.08
N VAL A 475 -14.89 3.34 -8.72
CA VAL A 475 -15.97 2.40 -9.07
C VAL A 475 -16.21 1.35 -7.99
N ILE A 476 -15.23 1.11 -7.11
CA ILE A 476 -15.32 0.20 -5.96
C ILE A 476 -14.77 0.94 -4.74
N GLU A 477 -15.47 0.80 -3.63
CA GLU A 477 -15.05 1.31 -2.32
C GLU A 477 -15.47 0.31 -1.24
N TYR A 478 -14.65 0.17 -0.20
CA TYR A 478 -15.05 -0.47 1.06
C TYR A 478 -14.30 0.13 2.24
N PRO A 479 -14.90 0.20 3.44
CA PRO A 479 -14.28 0.80 4.60
C PRO A 479 -13.23 -0.12 5.21
N HIS A 480 -12.37 0.42 6.07
CA HIS A 480 -11.49 -0.41 6.90
C HIS A 480 -12.25 -1.13 8.01
N SER A 481 -13.32 -0.53 8.51
CA SER A 481 -14.15 -1.09 9.58
C SER A 481 -15.64 -0.81 9.39
N TYR A 482 -16.47 -1.72 9.89
CA TYR A 482 -17.92 -1.61 9.91
C TYR A 482 -18.48 -2.27 11.17
N GLU A 483 -19.28 -1.54 11.94
CA GLU A 483 -19.86 -2.03 13.23
C GLU A 483 -18.80 -2.69 14.14
N ASP A 484 -17.66 -2.00 14.33
CA ASP A 484 -16.50 -2.45 15.13
C ASP A 484 -15.79 -3.71 14.60
N ARG A 485 -16.10 -4.16 13.38
CA ARG A 485 -15.40 -5.28 12.70
C ARG A 485 -14.50 -4.78 11.59
N GLY A 486 -13.36 -5.41 11.40
CA GLY A 486 -12.51 -5.19 10.24
C GLY A 486 -13.12 -5.68 8.94
N VAL A 487 -13.04 -4.88 7.88
CA VAL A 487 -13.53 -5.21 6.54
C VAL A 487 -12.36 -5.47 5.58
N GLY A 488 -11.47 -4.49 5.40
CA GLY A 488 -10.21 -4.64 4.67
C GLY A 488 -9.18 -3.58 5.09
N SER A 489 -7.94 -3.66 4.61
CA SER A 489 -6.83 -2.86 5.14
C SER A 489 -5.91 -2.24 4.08
N ALA A 490 -5.84 -2.85 2.90
CA ALA A 490 -5.09 -2.34 1.76
C ALA A 490 -5.55 -3.10 0.51
N VAL A 491 -6.16 -2.40 -0.43
CA VAL A 491 -6.57 -2.98 -1.71
C VAL A 491 -5.34 -3.38 -2.53
N ILE A 492 -5.40 -4.56 -3.13
CA ILE A 492 -4.29 -5.09 -3.94
C ILE A 492 -4.53 -4.93 -5.44
N GLY A 493 -5.77 -4.78 -5.87
CA GLY A 493 -6.14 -4.75 -7.29
C GLY A 493 -6.31 -6.14 -7.91
N GLY A 494 -6.59 -6.18 -9.21
CA GLY A 494 -7.02 -7.39 -9.89
C GLY A 494 -7.43 -7.16 -11.34
N TYR A 495 -8.27 -8.04 -11.88
CA TYR A 495 -8.66 -8.04 -13.29
C TYR A 495 -10.13 -8.42 -13.48
N VAL A 496 -10.71 -8.00 -14.60
CA VAL A 496 -12.00 -8.57 -15.03
C VAL A 496 -11.78 -10.03 -15.41
N TYR A 497 -12.60 -10.91 -14.84
CA TYR A 497 -12.57 -12.33 -15.16
C TYR A 497 -13.22 -12.58 -16.53
N GLU A 498 -12.38 -12.85 -17.53
CA GLU A 498 -12.75 -13.00 -18.95
C GLU A 498 -12.88 -14.48 -19.39
N ASN A 499 -12.54 -15.41 -18.50
CA ASN A 499 -12.65 -16.85 -18.73
C ASN A 499 -14.07 -17.36 -18.35
N ASP A 500 -14.48 -18.50 -18.89
CA ASP A 500 -15.81 -19.10 -18.66
C ASP A 500 -15.80 -20.29 -17.69
N THR A 501 -14.63 -20.67 -17.16
CA THR A 501 -14.48 -21.84 -16.28
C THR A 501 -15.10 -21.64 -14.90
N ILE A 502 -15.14 -20.40 -14.38
CA ILE A 502 -15.85 -20.04 -13.16
C ILE A 502 -17.02 -19.12 -13.52
N GLY A 503 -18.11 -19.69 -14.03
CA GLY A 503 -19.22 -18.91 -14.59
C GLY A 503 -19.89 -17.91 -13.64
N SER A 504 -19.73 -18.03 -12.31
CA SER A 504 -20.20 -17.04 -11.34
C SER A 504 -19.37 -15.76 -11.29
N LEU A 505 -18.15 -15.79 -11.84
CA LEU A 505 -17.22 -14.65 -11.89
C LEU A 505 -17.19 -13.97 -13.26
N GLU A 506 -17.82 -14.57 -14.29
CA GLU A 506 -17.79 -14.04 -15.67
C GLU A 506 -18.18 -12.56 -15.72
N GLY A 507 -17.26 -11.72 -16.22
CA GLY A 507 -17.45 -10.28 -16.36
C GLY A 507 -17.35 -9.46 -15.08
N LYS A 508 -17.09 -10.09 -13.92
CA LYS A 508 -16.82 -9.40 -12.65
C LYS A 508 -15.35 -9.01 -12.56
N TYR A 509 -15.06 -7.91 -11.88
CA TYR A 509 -13.70 -7.55 -11.50
C TYR A 509 -13.33 -8.28 -10.22
N VAL A 510 -12.36 -9.18 -10.31
CA VAL A 510 -11.90 -10.02 -9.21
C VAL A 510 -10.58 -9.46 -8.71
N PHE A 511 -10.52 -9.17 -7.42
CA PHE A 511 -9.40 -8.51 -6.76
C PHE A 511 -9.27 -9.00 -5.32
N GLY A 512 -8.34 -8.45 -4.56
CA GLY A 512 -8.15 -8.81 -3.18
C GLY A 512 -7.73 -7.65 -2.30
N ASP A 513 -7.68 -7.96 -1.01
CA ASP A 513 -7.15 -7.09 0.02
C ASP A 513 -6.07 -7.83 0.80
N TYR A 514 -5.02 -7.09 1.16
CA TYR A 514 -3.82 -7.58 1.81
C TYR A 514 -4.14 -8.51 2.99
N ARG A 515 -5.07 -8.09 3.86
CA ARG A 515 -5.57 -8.86 5.02
C ARG A 515 -6.81 -8.19 5.63
N LYS A 516 -7.59 -8.93 6.42
CA LYS A 516 -8.60 -8.26 7.26
C LYS A 516 -7.92 -7.55 8.44
N PRO A 517 -8.31 -6.31 8.77
CA PRO A 517 -7.86 -5.66 9.99
C PRO A 517 -8.66 -6.22 11.17
N VAL A 518 -8.30 -7.40 11.64
CA VAL A 518 -8.78 -7.94 12.93
C VAL A 518 -7.69 -7.67 13.98
N GLU A 519 -8.01 -7.82 15.27
CA GLU A 519 -7.12 -7.69 16.45
C GLU A 519 -5.87 -8.62 16.43
N THR A 520 -5.45 -9.14 15.27
CA THR A 520 -4.31 -10.03 15.06
C THR A 520 -3.55 -9.65 13.77
N ASP A 521 -2.21 -9.72 13.78
CA ASP A 521 -1.36 -9.61 12.57
C ASP A 521 -1.42 -10.89 11.70
N GLU A 522 -2.55 -11.60 11.73
CA GLU A 522 -2.68 -12.86 11.01
C GLU A 522 -2.82 -12.63 9.50
N PRO A 523 -2.19 -13.50 8.69
CA PRO A 523 -2.27 -13.41 7.25
C PRO A 523 -3.65 -13.86 6.75
N THR A 524 -4.62 -12.95 6.77
CA THR A 524 -6.04 -13.19 6.47
C THR A 524 -6.47 -12.57 5.14
N GLY A 525 -5.61 -12.71 4.13
CA GLY A 525 -5.85 -12.23 2.78
C GLY A 525 -7.21 -12.61 2.24
N SER A 526 -7.93 -11.61 1.72
CA SER A 526 -9.33 -11.76 1.27
C SER A 526 -9.45 -11.56 -0.23
N LEU A 527 -10.39 -12.29 -0.85
CA LEU A 527 -10.69 -12.21 -2.27
C LEU A 527 -12.10 -11.65 -2.47
N PHE A 528 -12.24 -10.74 -3.41
CA PHE A 528 -13.50 -10.08 -3.72
C PHE A 528 -13.83 -10.19 -5.20
N ALA A 529 -15.12 -10.06 -5.52
CA ALA A 529 -15.58 -9.81 -6.87
C ALA A 529 -16.55 -8.62 -6.88
N ALA A 530 -16.42 -7.75 -7.86
CA ALA A 530 -17.31 -6.61 -8.05
C ALA A 530 -18.04 -6.72 -9.39
N THR A 531 -19.36 -6.55 -9.35
CA THR A 531 -20.21 -6.59 -10.55
C THR A 531 -20.39 -5.18 -11.10
N PRO A 532 -19.97 -4.92 -12.35
CA PRO A 532 -20.13 -3.60 -12.95
C PRO A 532 -21.57 -3.12 -12.98
N THR A 533 -21.78 -1.87 -12.57
CA THR A 533 -23.07 -1.16 -12.62
C THR A 533 -22.99 -0.01 -13.63
N ASP A 534 -24.15 0.46 -14.13
CA ASP A 534 -24.22 1.57 -15.09
C ASP A 534 -23.98 2.95 -14.43
N ASP A 535 -24.27 3.07 -13.13
CA ASP A 535 -24.12 4.30 -12.34
C ASP A 535 -23.70 3.95 -10.89
N GLY A 536 -22.73 4.70 -10.35
CA GLY A 536 -22.28 4.59 -8.96
C GLY A 536 -21.30 3.44 -8.69
N LEU A 537 -21.13 3.11 -7.41
CA LEU A 537 -20.28 2.01 -6.95
C LEU A 537 -20.81 0.66 -7.46
N TRP A 538 -19.89 -0.26 -7.70
CA TRP A 538 -20.18 -1.62 -8.14
C TRP A 538 -20.63 -2.50 -6.98
N ASP A 539 -21.47 -3.50 -7.28
CA ASP A 539 -21.95 -4.45 -6.27
C ASP A 539 -20.81 -5.41 -5.88
N LEU A 540 -20.37 -5.32 -4.62
CA LEU A 540 -19.26 -6.08 -4.08
C LEU A 540 -19.72 -7.39 -3.42
N GLU A 541 -18.93 -8.46 -3.59
CA GLU A 541 -19.12 -9.73 -2.89
C GLU A 541 -17.76 -10.32 -2.45
N GLU A 542 -17.74 -10.98 -1.30
CA GLU A 542 -16.56 -11.66 -0.76
C GLU A 542 -16.54 -13.13 -1.18
N LEU A 543 -15.47 -13.54 -1.84
CA LEU A 543 -15.30 -14.91 -2.31
C LEU A 543 -14.93 -15.84 -1.15
N VAL A 544 -15.47 -17.06 -1.18
CA VAL A 544 -15.14 -18.11 -0.21
C VAL A 544 -14.13 -19.07 -0.82
N VAL A 545 -12.98 -19.25 -0.19
CA VAL A 545 -11.95 -20.22 -0.59
C VAL A 545 -12.20 -21.56 0.12
N GLU A 546 -12.78 -22.54 -0.56
CA GLU A 546 -13.28 -23.76 0.09
C GLU A 546 -12.20 -24.71 0.60
N ASN A 547 -10.97 -24.59 0.11
CA ASN A 547 -9.85 -25.46 0.46
C ASN A 547 -8.94 -24.88 1.55
N THR A 548 -9.43 -23.90 2.30
CA THR A 548 -8.79 -23.32 3.48
C THR A 548 -9.72 -23.42 4.70
N GLU A 549 -9.16 -23.32 5.90
CA GLU A 549 -9.94 -23.53 7.14
C GLU A 549 -10.91 -22.39 7.45
N SER A 550 -10.51 -21.14 7.15
CA SER A 550 -11.29 -19.93 7.44
C SER A 550 -12.21 -19.50 6.30
N GLY A 551 -12.07 -20.08 5.10
CA GLY A 551 -12.70 -19.57 3.88
C GLY A 551 -11.98 -18.35 3.27
N LEU A 552 -10.90 -17.87 3.90
CA LEU A 552 -9.97 -16.86 3.38
C LEU A 552 -8.67 -17.55 2.90
N LEU A 553 -7.69 -16.82 2.38
CA LEU A 553 -6.47 -17.44 1.86
C LEU A 553 -5.56 -18.03 2.94
N GLY A 554 -5.53 -17.43 4.14
CA GLY A 554 -4.58 -17.83 5.20
C GLY A 554 -3.14 -17.39 4.94
N SER A 555 -2.95 -16.50 3.97
CA SER A 555 -1.70 -15.83 3.58
C SER A 555 -2.01 -14.34 3.32
N PHE A 556 -1.01 -13.45 3.33
CA PHE A 556 -1.16 -12.07 2.84
C PHE A 556 -1.35 -12.09 1.32
N VAL A 557 -2.21 -11.23 0.78
CA VAL A 557 -2.35 -11.04 -0.68
C VAL A 557 -1.43 -9.90 -1.12
N LEU A 558 -0.53 -10.15 -2.07
CA LEU A 558 0.44 -9.16 -2.52
C LEU A 558 0.14 -8.58 -3.90
N ALA A 559 -0.35 -9.44 -4.81
CA ALA A 559 -0.67 -9.06 -6.19
C ALA A 559 -1.61 -10.07 -6.85
N PHE A 560 -2.06 -9.71 -8.06
CA PHE A 560 -2.80 -10.58 -8.95
C PHE A 560 -2.09 -10.71 -10.29
N GLY A 561 -2.23 -11.87 -10.91
CA GLY A 561 -1.81 -12.15 -12.27
C GLY A 561 -2.97 -12.63 -13.12
N ARG A 562 -2.82 -12.52 -14.44
CA ARG A 562 -3.75 -13.08 -15.42
C ARG A 562 -2.98 -13.72 -16.56
N ASP A 563 -3.42 -14.88 -17.02
CA ASP A 563 -2.89 -15.48 -18.25
C ASP A 563 -3.72 -15.11 -19.49
N ASP A 564 -3.20 -15.46 -20.67
CA ASP A 564 -3.86 -15.19 -21.95
C ASP A 564 -5.22 -15.88 -22.13
N ALA A 565 -5.52 -16.90 -21.31
CA ALA A 565 -6.82 -17.55 -21.30
C ALA A 565 -7.81 -16.85 -20.36
N GLY A 566 -7.37 -15.81 -19.65
CA GLY A 566 -8.15 -15.08 -18.66
C GLY A 566 -8.28 -15.80 -17.32
N ASP A 567 -7.49 -16.87 -17.08
CA ASP A 567 -7.39 -17.42 -15.73
C ASP A 567 -6.65 -16.43 -14.82
N LEU A 568 -7.11 -16.33 -13.58
CA LEU A 568 -6.55 -15.43 -12.59
C LEU A 568 -5.68 -16.18 -11.59
N TYR A 569 -4.63 -15.49 -11.15
CA TYR A 569 -3.66 -15.94 -10.19
C TYR A 569 -3.60 -14.92 -9.05
N VAL A 570 -3.43 -15.41 -7.84
CA VAL A 570 -3.17 -14.59 -6.65
C VAL A 570 -1.79 -14.91 -6.13
N LEU A 571 -1.01 -13.87 -5.86
CA LEU A 571 0.33 -13.94 -5.32
C LEU A 571 0.24 -13.65 -3.83
N THR A 572 0.85 -14.51 -3.01
CA THR A 572 0.70 -14.48 -1.57
C THR A 572 2.03 -14.67 -0.87
N THR A 573 2.05 -14.39 0.43
CA THR A 573 3.13 -14.79 1.33
C THR A 573 2.60 -14.99 2.74
N ASP A 574 3.22 -15.86 3.52
CA ASP A 574 2.94 -15.98 4.96
C ASP A 574 3.80 -15.01 5.78
N ASP A 575 4.91 -14.53 5.20
CA ASP A 575 5.82 -13.55 5.77
C ASP A 575 6.13 -12.46 4.73
N PRO A 576 5.66 -11.23 4.93
CA PRO A 576 5.82 -10.14 3.98
C PRO A 576 7.26 -9.57 3.94
N GLY A 577 8.17 -10.04 4.81
CA GLY A 577 9.60 -9.77 4.69
C GLY A 577 10.20 -10.32 3.39
N ALA A 578 11.27 -9.68 2.89
CA ALA A 578 11.92 -10.07 1.64
C ALA A 578 12.91 -11.25 1.77
N GLU A 579 13.02 -11.86 2.96
CA GLU A 579 14.07 -12.86 3.25
C GLU A 579 13.55 -14.29 3.43
N ASN A 580 12.29 -14.44 3.85
CA ASN A 580 11.72 -15.74 4.17
C ASN A 580 10.97 -16.28 2.96
N GLU A 581 11.39 -17.45 2.46
CA GLU A 581 10.81 -18.16 1.32
C GLU A 581 9.42 -18.74 1.63
N SER A 582 8.44 -17.86 1.87
CA SER A 582 7.04 -18.21 2.15
C SER A 582 6.06 -17.70 1.08
N GLY A 583 6.61 -17.11 0.01
CA GLY A 583 5.86 -16.63 -1.13
C GLY A 583 5.30 -17.77 -1.99
N ALA A 584 4.12 -17.55 -2.56
CA ALA A 584 3.50 -18.50 -3.46
C ALA A 584 2.67 -17.82 -4.54
N VAL A 585 2.43 -18.56 -5.63
CA VAL A 585 1.47 -18.20 -6.68
C VAL A 585 0.38 -19.26 -6.72
N HIS A 586 -0.87 -18.83 -6.60
CA HIS A 586 -2.02 -19.72 -6.66
C HIS A 586 -2.94 -19.35 -7.82
N ARG A 587 -3.32 -20.34 -8.63
CA ARG A 587 -4.38 -20.18 -9.64
C ARG A 587 -5.75 -20.28 -8.98
N ILE A 588 -6.65 -19.36 -9.29
CA ILE A 588 -8.05 -19.40 -8.85
C ILE A 588 -8.82 -20.40 -9.72
N ARG A 589 -9.56 -21.32 -9.09
CA ARG A 589 -10.25 -22.42 -9.76
C ARG A 589 -11.70 -22.51 -9.31
N GLN A 590 -12.50 -23.12 -10.18
CA GLN A 590 -13.87 -23.49 -9.86
C GLN A 590 -13.91 -24.43 -8.63
N SER A 591 -14.85 -24.17 -7.72
CA SER A 591 -15.12 -25.04 -6.56
C SER A 591 -15.40 -26.48 -7.01
N ALA A 592 -14.79 -27.45 -6.34
CA ALA A 592 -15.02 -28.88 -6.54
C ALA A 592 -16.49 -29.26 -6.30
N THR A 593 -17.15 -28.57 -5.37
CA THR A 593 -18.56 -28.76 -5.01
C THR A 593 -19.51 -28.23 -6.08
N SER A 594 -19.05 -27.30 -6.93
CA SER A 594 -19.84 -26.74 -8.03
C SER A 594 -19.87 -27.60 -9.31
N THR A 595 -19.29 -28.81 -9.28
CA THR A 595 -19.41 -29.80 -10.37
C THR A 595 -20.86 -30.31 -10.48
N GLN A 596 -21.78 -29.46 -10.95
CA GLN A 596 -23.05 -29.93 -11.49
C GLN A 596 -22.73 -30.76 -12.73
N ALA A 597 -23.14 -32.04 -12.69
CA ALA A 597 -23.08 -32.95 -13.82
C ALA A 597 -23.59 -32.26 -15.10
N PRO A 598 -22.99 -32.53 -16.27
CA PRO A 598 -23.49 -31.97 -17.52
C PRO A 598 -24.96 -32.36 -17.64
N THR A 599 -25.84 -31.36 -17.65
CA THR A 599 -27.27 -31.54 -17.83
C THR A 599 -27.44 -32.09 -19.23
N THR A 600 -27.44 -33.42 -19.34
CA THR A 600 -27.81 -34.10 -20.57
C THR A 600 -29.29 -33.78 -20.75
N THR A 601 -29.61 -32.78 -21.58
CA THR A 601 -30.98 -32.51 -21.99
C THR A 601 -31.43 -33.66 -22.89
N THR A 602 -31.84 -34.77 -22.30
CA THR A 602 -32.59 -35.81 -22.99
C THR A 602 -33.98 -35.24 -23.26
N ASN A 603 -34.13 -34.64 -24.45
CA ASN A 603 -35.42 -34.30 -25.03
C ASN A 603 -36.31 -35.56 -25.06
N THR A 604 -37.16 -35.71 -24.06
CA THR A 604 -38.26 -36.68 -24.07
C THR A 604 -39.43 -36.04 -24.78
N THR A 605 -39.50 -36.27 -26.08
CA THR A 605 -40.64 -35.87 -26.92
C THR A 605 -41.88 -36.68 -26.52
N ASN A 606 -42.76 -36.09 -25.73
CA ASN A 606 -44.12 -36.58 -25.58
C ASN A 606 -44.94 -36.11 -26.80
N THR A 607 -45.31 -37.07 -27.64
CA THR A 607 -46.16 -36.88 -28.82
C THR A 607 -47.64 -36.94 -28.42
N PRO A 608 -48.48 -35.94 -28.76
CA PRO A 608 -49.92 -36.12 -28.85
C PRO A 608 -50.32 -36.55 -30.28
N SER A 609 -51.21 -37.53 -30.32
CA SER A 609 -51.75 -38.17 -31.53
C SER A 609 -52.68 -37.25 -32.35
N GLU A 610 -52.45 -37.27 -33.67
CA GLU A 610 -53.36 -37.09 -34.82
C GLU A 610 -54.31 -35.87 -34.92
N ALA A 611 -54.19 -35.11 -36.02
CA ALA A 611 -55.05 -35.30 -37.21
C ALA A 611 -54.70 -34.34 -38.38
N THR A 612 -54.35 -34.96 -39.53
CA THR A 612 -54.64 -34.59 -40.93
C THR A 612 -54.51 -33.15 -41.44
N GLY A 613 -53.65 -32.94 -42.44
CA GLY A 613 -53.71 -31.79 -43.36
C GLY A 613 -52.56 -31.73 -44.38
N VAL A 614 -52.84 -32.20 -45.59
CA VAL A 614 -51.97 -32.20 -46.79
C VAL A 614 -51.74 -30.77 -47.32
N ASN A 615 -50.49 -30.37 -47.66
CA ASN A 615 -49.98 -30.07 -49.03
C ASN A 615 -48.69 -29.19 -49.06
N THR A 616 -47.63 -29.77 -49.65
CA THR A 616 -46.67 -29.23 -50.66
C THR A 616 -45.90 -27.90 -50.52
N SER A 617 -44.62 -28.06 -50.93
CA SER A 617 -43.62 -27.09 -51.44
C SER A 617 -42.87 -26.29 -50.37
N GLY A 618 -41.55 -26.21 -50.35
CA GLY A 618 -40.50 -26.60 -51.30
C GLY A 618 -39.38 -25.55 -51.16
N GLY A 619 -38.11 -25.97 -51.07
CA GLY A 619 -36.99 -25.01 -51.12
C GLY A 619 -35.82 -25.39 -50.22
N THR A 620 -34.99 -26.30 -50.73
CA THR A 620 -33.66 -26.66 -50.22
C THR A 620 -32.62 -25.61 -50.66
N SER A 621 -31.65 -25.29 -49.79
CA SER A 621 -30.19 -25.20 -50.05
C SER A 621 -29.52 -24.34 -48.96
N THR A 622 -28.76 -24.87 -48.00
CA THR A 622 -27.35 -25.33 -48.04
C THR A 622 -26.33 -24.33 -48.57
N MET A 623 -25.38 -23.96 -47.69
CA MET A 623 -23.89 -23.96 -47.82
C MET A 623 -23.35 -22.76 -47.01
N ALA A 624 -22.71 -22.97 -45.86
CA ALA A 624 -21.32 -23.39 -45.66
C ALA A 624 -20.26 -22.31 -46.00
N VAL A 625 -19.74 -21.70 -44.92
CA VAL A 625 -18.32 -21.42 -44.58
C VAL A 625 -17.40 -20.84 -45.65
N GLN A 626 -16.80 -19.68 -45.36
CA GLN A 626 -15.34 -19.47 -45.36
C GLN A 626 -14.92 -18.12 -44.78
N THR A 627 -14.02 -18.18 -43.80
CA THR A 627 -13.12 -17.14 -43.30
C THR A 627 -12.17 -16.63 -44.40
N PRO A 628 -11.57 -15.44 -44.23
CA PRO A 628 -10.12 -15.38 -44.40
C PRO A 628 -9.37 -14.44 -43.42
N ARG A 629 -8.07 -14.74 -43.32
CA ARG A 629 -6.99 -14.14 -42.50
C ARG A 629 -6.27 -12.99 -43.25
N ARG A 630 -5.68 -12.10 -42.45
CA ARG A 630 -4.80 -10.92 -42.67
C ARG A 630 -4.00 -10.79 -43.99
N THR A 631 -3.76 -9.53 -44.39
CA THR A 631 -2.45 -9.05 -44.91
C THR A 631 -2.33 -7.52 -44.81
N SER A 632 -1.12 -7.07 -44.45
CA SER A 632 -0.68 -5.68 -44.25
C SER A 632 -0.36 -4.95 -45.56
N ALA A 633 -0.54 -3.62 -45.61
CA ALA A 633 0.29 -2.69 -46.41
C ALA A 633 -0.03 -1.22 -46.09
N ALA A 634 1.01 -0.46 -45.77
CA ALA A 634 1.01 1.00 -45.64
C ALA A 634 0.74 1.69 -47.00
N THR A 635 0.08 2.85 -46.97
CA THR A 635 0.19 3.88 -48.02
C THR A 635 0.00 5.26 -47.41
N THR A 636 1.06 6.04 -47.53
CA THR A 636 1.18 7.47 -47.28
C THR A 636 0.21 8.25 -48.15
N THR A 637 -0.52 9.23 -47.59
CA THR A 637 -1.10 10.31 -48.38
C THR A 637 -0.83 11.64 -47.70
N THR A 638 0.03 12.41 -48.35
CA THR A 638 0.36 13.81 -48.10
C THR A 638 -0.81 14.67 -48.50
N ASP A 639 -1.26 15.60 -47.65
CA ASP A 639 -1.93 16.81 -48.11
C ASP A 639 -1.31 18.02 -47.42
N ALA A 640 -0.58 18.79 -48.23
CA ALA A 640 -0.01 20.07 -47.89
C ALA A 640 -1.08 21.16 -48.08
N ILE A 641 -1.27 22.01 -47.07
CA ILE A 641 -1.81 23.36 -47.27
C ILE A 641 -0.75 24.34 -46.82
N ALA A 642 -0.22 25.08 -47.79
CA ALA A 642 0.78 26.10 -47.61
C ALA A 642 0.14 27.47 -47.36
N THR A 643 0.81 28.22 -46.49
CA THR A 643 1.00 29.69 -46.46
C THR A 643 -0.17 30.60 -46.11
N ASN A 644 0.00 31.33 -45.00
CA ASN A 644 0.25 32.77 -45.14
C ASN A 644 1.18 33.31 -44.05
N THR A 645 2.27 33.90 -44.52
CA THR A 645 3.31 34.59 -43.78
C THR A 645 2.86 36.02 -43.49
N THR A 646 3.03 36.49 -42.24
CA THR A 646 3.32 37.92 -42.02
C THR A 646 4.31 38.07 -40.88
N SER A 647 5.52 38.46 -41.28
CA SER A 647 6.63 38.89 -40.44
C SER A 647 6.41 40.30 -39.88
N SER A 648 6.78 40.51 -38.62
CA SER A 648 7.33 41.79 -38.17
C SER A 648 8.34 41.57 -37.05
N GLU A 649 9.61 41.73 -37.40
CA GLU A 649 10.71 41.99 -36.47
C GLU A 649 10.44 43.29 -35.69
N THR A 650 10.81 43.36 -34.42
CA THR A 650 11.92 44.20 -33.93
C THR A 650 11.91 44.37 -32.40
N SER A 651 13.13 44.39 -31.85
CA SER A 651 13.58 45.08 -30.62
C SER A 651 13.48 44.37 -29.26
N ASP A 652 14.56 43.69 -28.92
CA ASP A 652 15.18 43.71 -27.58
C ASP A 652 15.69 45.14 -27.25
N PRO A 653 15.70 45.56 -25.98
CA PRO A 653 16.99 45.60 -25.28
C PRO A 653 16.92 45.15 -23.81
N GLY A 654 17.90 44.33 -23.42
CA GLY A 654 18.15 43.93 -22.05
C GLY A 654 18.59 45.03 -21.09
N THR A 655 18.52 44.70 -19.80
CA THR A 655 19.37 45.21 -18.72
C THR A 655 19.43 44.19 -17.58
N ASP A 656 20.51 43.42 -17.58
CA ASP A 656 21.52 43.32 -16.51
C ASP A 656 21.10 43.67 -15.06
N ARG A 657 21.08 42.66 -14.19
CA ARG A 657 21.45 42.79 -12.77
C ARG A 657 22.15 41.52 -12.27
N THR A 658 23.47 41.59 -12.24
CA THR A 658 24.37 40.83 -11.38
C THR A 658 24.12 41.11 -9.88
N SER A 659 24.11 40.08 -9.04
CA SER A 659 24.68 40.18 -7.68
C SER A 659 25.30 38.86 -7.22
N THR A 660 26.57 38.99 -6.86
CA THR A 660 27.55 38.03 -6.33
C THR A 660 27.20 37.39 -4.99
N THR A 661 27.49 36.07 -4.90
CA THR A 661 28.08 35.27 -3.82
C THR A 661 28.30 35.89 -2.43
N ALA A 662 27.85 35.16 -1.39
CA ALA A 662 28.59 35.02 -0.14
C ALA A 662 28.31 33.65 0.50
N ALA A 663 29.38 32.87 0.63
CA ALA A 663 29.44 31.62 1.37
C ALA A 663 29.31 31.85 2.88
N GLY A 664 28.58 30.97 3.56
CA GLY A 664 28.52 30.87 5.01
C GLY A 664 28.36 29.41 5.39
N ALA A 665 29.49 28.75 5.67
CA ALA A 665 29.52 27.40 6.22
C ALA A 665 28.91 27.41 7.64
N ASN A 666 27.94 26.55 7.88
CA ASN A 666 27.57 26.08 9.22
C ASN A 666 27.31 24.59 9.14
N THR A 667 28.23 23.83 9.73
CA THR A 667 28.10 22.43 10.09
C THR A 667 27.03 22.30 11.17
N ALA A 668 25.95 21.59 10.88
CA ALA A 668 25.00 21.08 11.87
C ALA A 668 24.90 19.56 11.69
N GLU A 669 25.21 18.84 12.76
CA GLU A 669 25.13 17.39 12.85
C GLU A 669 23.67 16.94 12.63
N ALA A 670 23.48 16.02 11.69
CA ALA A 670 22.21 15.38 11.39
C ALA A 670 21.76 14.54 12.60
N THR A 671 20.57 14.85 13.10
CA THR A 671 19.83 13.98 14.04
C THR A 671 18.71 13.34 13.23
N ALA A 672 18.67 12.01 13.25
CA ALA A 672 17.69 11.20 12.55
C ALA A 672 16.27 11.59 13.00
N GLY A 673 15.44 12.06 12.06
CA GLY A 673 14.03 12.34 12.28
C GLY A 673 13.24 11.04 12.22
N THR A 674 12.46 10.78 13.28
CA THR A 674 11.47 9.71 13.34
C THR A 674 10.24 10.13 12.52
N SER A 675 9.84 9.30 11.57
CA SER A 675 8.65 9.45 10.72
C SER A 675 7.36 9.38 11.53
N GLY A 676 6.39 10.24 11.18
CA GLY A 676 5.01 10.19 11.67
C GLY A 676 4.25 9.01 11.05
N SER A 677 3.18 8.56 11.70
CA SER A 677 2.43 7.36 11.35
C SER A 677 1.78 7.43 9.96
N SER A 678 2.41 6.77 8.99
CA SER A 678 1.74 6.33 7.76
C SER A 678 0.57 5.42 8.15
N GLY A 679 -0.59 5.56 7.50
CA GLY A 679 -1.76 4.72 7.74
C GLY A 679 -1.47 3.22 7.52
N PRO A 680 -2.41 2.31 7.89
CA PRO A 680 -2.25 0.86 7.75
C PRO A 680 -1.91 0.34 6.34
N GLY A 681 -2.05 1.16 5.29
CA GLY A 681 -1.66 0.83 3.92
C GLY A 681 -0.16 0.52 3.82
N PHE A 682 0.16 -0.78 3.76
CA PHE A 682 1.48 -1.37 3.53
C PHE A 682 2.67 -0.97 4.42
N GLY A 683 2.51 -0.05 5.37
CA GLY A 683 3.48 0.22 6.44
C GLY A 683 3.83 -1.02 7.30
N VAL A 684 3.12 -2.14 7.10
CA VAL A 684 3.39 -3.44 7.73
C VAL A 684 4.50 -4.23 7.02
N LEU A 685 4.80 -3.96 5.74
CA LEU A 685 6.05 -4.45 5.12
C LEU A 685 7.28 -3.79 5.77
N ALA A 686 7.14 -2.58 6.30
CA ALA A 686 8.20 -1.85 7.03
C ALA A 686 8.51 -2.49 8.40
N GLY A 687 7.53 -3.14 9.03
CA GLY A 687 7.66 -3.71 10.38
C GLY A 687 8.51 -4.98 10.47
N LEU A 688 8.84 -5.64 9.35
CA LEU A 688 9.46 -6.98 9.35
C LEU A 688 10.91 -7.03 8.82
N ALA A 689 11.44 -5.96 8.25
CA ALA A 689 12.83 -5.92 7.73
C ALA A 689 13.92 -5.66 8.80
N GLY A 690 13.55 -5.39 10.05
CA GLY A 690 14.48 -4.91 11.09
C GLY A 690 15.39 -5.95 11.78
N LEU A 691 15.40 -7.24 11.38
CA LEU A 691 16.05 -8.30 12.19
C LEU A 691 17.16 -9.16 11.55
N ALA A 692 17.62 -8.86 10.34
CA ALA A 692 18.63 -9.71 9.68
C ALA A 692 20.03 -9.11 9.46
N GLY A 693 20.31 -7.96 10.06
CA GLY A 693 21.59 -7.26 9.93
C GLY A 693 22.76 -7.75 10.81
N VAL A 694 22.82 -9.02 11.26
CA VAL A 694 24.00 -9.53 12.03
C VAL A 694 24.42 -10.94 11.58
N ALA A 695 24.92 -11.07 10.35
CA ALA A 695 25.65 -12.26 9.90
C ALA A 695 27.14 -11.95 9.61
N VAL A 696 27.94 -12.03 10.68
CA VAL A 696 29.36 -12.42 10.77
C VAL A 696 30.24 -12.23 9.52
N HIS A 697 30.94 -11.10 9.43
CA HIS A 697 32.16 -10.98 8.62
C HIS A 697 33.37 -11.59 9.36
N ARG A 698 33.74 -12.84 9.04
CA ARG A 698 35.05 -13.41 9.41
C ARG A 698 35.62 -14.28 8.27
N LEU A 699 36.26 -13.62 7.31
CA LEU A 699 37.16 -14.27 6.36
C LEU A 699 38.62 -14.18 6.84
N MET A 700 39.15 -15.36 7.17
CA MET A 700 40.49 -15.87 6.84
C MET A 700 41.72 -14.99 7.11
N GLY A 701 42.29 -15.15 8.31
CA GLY A 701 43.72 -14.93 8.55
C GLY A 701 44.53 -16.14 8.09
N ARG A 702 45.38 -15.92 7.07
CA ARG A 702 46.44 -16.82 6.62
C ARG A 702 47.53 -16.97 7.68
N ASP A 703 47.84 -18.20 8.06
CA ASP A 703 49.18 -18.61 8.50
C ASP A 703 50.00 -19.01 7.27
N ASP A 704 51.13 -18.33 7.05
CA ASP A 704 52.47 -18.94 6.96
C ASP A 704 53.51 -17.97 6.35
N THR A 705 54.53 -17.67 7.17
CA THR A 705 55.87 -17.10 6.91
C THR A 705 56.05 -15.65 6.47
#